data_AF-A0A2U1LG65-F1
#
_entry.id   AF-A0A2U1LG65-F1
#
_cell.length_a   1.000
_cell.length_b   1.000
_cell.length_c   1.000
_cell.angle_alpha   90.00
_cell.angle_beta   90.00
_cell.angle_gamma   90.00
#
_symmetry.space_group_name_H-M   'P 1'
#
loop_
_entity.id
_entity.type
_entity.pdbx_description
1 polymer ?
#
loop_
_entity_poly.entity_id
_entity_poly.type
_entity_poly.pdbx_seq_one_letter_code
_entity_poly.pdbx_strand_id
1 'polypeptide(L)'
;MSSPHFSSADCYDILDNLIACNKMSCAELNASEENFMLGLCLNLDDIEAHKDYSKPMVFIGIYIAIASLFCIVAMVADLFHGFQKRKKWFPCKFFSLNAASITVIAVSMKLPVDLSSPMPGALDQATKLGSMAFMCTMMANLMPSLASMDNKSLVANFIGLVILVITMIVNICIEINTGVIDHKDKSYLFAEVACIYVVMMLLLLIILTSSVIAIPPLKQILEMKYRVLSKTTLNDQHTALENLRQYVRKYWVMVETSSPQFVMANNPLSFACCIICIYTAVLNLYALLTILRHGAYMDCESDYEWSMLAIYIIQFTGVVVGSITPLFRCNTVHSFKLFTKSGRNYLTNFKVEHYWNQMLCEWKEIQIPFLSSRRRSRTLVHKLKSLLLNLCIGFQTIVVLSCKIIRLIPLSLFIFAVYCTSCLKSLKEMLYTSSIASKSHDTKEDLQMYVLQLEDEMRLAEKTLKGISKSMDHLIQKAKKEENNNLLKFLEKSIAFNGVANFDMDQVQPLIFFKLPNSWSLPIVTLTCIAIVLPNIPKDIVNSLFKYVGEGLVYTRLIEENLNSASEYVNIQNTTMSLWRGVEDSRKWLETTLERSTYNGKTSWEIIEWFSDRSKEIVMENISSTHGELVENFSNKLIAANSMYRISQTLLLSSKSSIKTLREEELFSLLHGMIADIMVACFTNIPRVIIMKCHESVIEKREASIEAAVKLLGRTAEIIDRLEVRKLPSMDPDKMAFIDEWRLHMKQSIP
;
A
#
# COMPACT_ATOMS: atom_id res chain seq x y z
N MET A 1 -42.69 -36.34 -2.86
CA MET A 1 -42.75 -37.62 -3.59
C MET A 1 -41.84 -37.47 -4.79
N SER A 2 -40.60 -37.95 -4.67
CA SER A 2 -39.66 -38.07 -5.79
C SER A 2 -40.23 -39.11 -6.76
N SER A 3 -40.53 -38.71 -8.00
CA SER A 3 -40.76 -39.70 -9.05
C SER A 3 -39.50 -40.58 -9.16
N PRO A 4 -39.62 -41.88 -9.42
CA PRO A 4 -38.44 -42.69 -9.73
C PRO A 4 -37.70 -42.02 -10.90
N HIS A 5 -36.42 -41.74 -10.72
CA HIS A 5 -35.55 -41.26 -11.79
C HIS A 5 -35.46 -42.39 -12.82
N PHE A 6 -36.09 -42.19 -13.98
CA PHE A 6 -36.04 -43.11 -15.11
C PHE A 6 -34.74 -42.85 -15.87
N SER A 7 -33.79 -43.78 -15.81
CA SER A 7 -32.48 -43.64 -16.43
C SER A 7 -32.44 -44.15 -17.88
N SER A 8 -31.40 -43.79 -18.64
CA SER A 8 -31.15 -44.37 -19.97
C SER A 8 -31.02 -45.90 -19.89
N ALA A 9 -30.38 -46.42 -18.85
CA ALA A 9 -30.27 -47.86 -18.57
C ALA A 9 -31.65 -48.50 -18.32
N ASP A 10 -32.53 -47.84 -17.55
CA ASP A 10 -33.91 -48.33 -17.35
C ASP A 10 -34.71 -48.31 -18.67
N CYS A 11 -34.45 -47.33 -19.55
CA CYS A 11 -35.05 -47.26 -20.89
C CYS A 11 -34.60 -48.42 -21.78
N TYR A 12 -33.30 -48.71 -21.81
CA TYR A 12 -32.74 -49.84 -22.57
C TYR A 12 -33.20 -51.18 -22.00
N ASP A 13 -33.27 -51.34 -20.68
CA ASP A 13 -33.80 -52.56 -20.04
C ASP A 13 -35.28 -52.79 -20.40
N ILE A 14 -36.10 -51.74 -20.47
CA ILE A 14 -37.49 -51.84 -20.91
C ILE A 14 -37.57 -52.20 -22.39
N LEU A 15 -36.74 -51.58 -23.24
CA LEU A 15 -36.67 -51.86 -24.67
C LEU A 15 -36.26 -53.32 -24.93
N ASP A 16 -35.22 -53.81 -24.25
CA ASP A 16 -34.75 -55.20 -24.36
C ASP A 16 -35.80 -56.21 -23.91
N ASN A 17 -36.52 -55.91 -22.82
CA ASN A 17 -37.63 -56.74 -22.34
C ASN A 17 -38.80 -56.77 -23.34
N LEU A 18 -39.12 -55.65 -23.98
CA LEU A 18 -40.16 -55.57 -25.01
C LEU A 18 -39.77 -56.35 -26.28
N ILE A 19 -38.51 -56.25 -26.71
CA ILE A 19 -37.97 -57.01 -27.85
C ILE A 19 -37.97 -58.52 -27.55
N ALA A 20 -37.60 -58.92 -26.34
CA ALA A 20 -37.63 -60.32 -25.90
C ALA A 20 -39.07 -60.88 -25.86
N CYS A 21 -40.04 -60.07 -25.41
CA CYS A 21 -41.46 -60.44 -25.35
C CYS A 21 -42.11 -60.55 -26.75
N ASN A 22 -41.74 -59.68 -27.68
CA ASN A 22 -42.17 -59.73 -29.09
C ASN A 22 -41.74 -61.05 -29.77
N LYS A 23 -40.51 -61.53 -29.50
CA LYS A 23 -40.01 -62.83 -29.97
C LYS A 23 -40.77 -64.04 -29.41
N MET A 24 -41.50 -63.86 -28.30
CA MET A 24 -42.24 -64.91 -27.59
C MET A 24 -43.76 -64.88 -27.86
N SER A 25 -44.21 -64.15 -28.88
CA SER A 25 -45.60 -64.12 -29.41
C SER A 25 -46.66 -63.50 -28.46
N CYS A 26 -46.34 -62.40 -27.76
CA CYS A 26 -47.31 -61.72 -26.89
C CYS A 26 -47.65 -60.26 -27.29
N ALA A 27 -46.94 -59.62 -28.23
CA ALA A 27 -47.33 -58.34 -28.84
C ALA A 27 -46.54 -58.11 -30.13
N GLU A 28 -47.19 -57.72 -31.24
CA GLU A 28 -46.51 -57.31 -32.49
C GLU A 28 -45.99 -55.87 -32.34
N LEU A 29 -44.76 -55.69 -31.84
CA LEU A 29 -44.07 -54.40 -31.96
C LEU A 29 -43.57 -54.28 -33.41
N ASN A 30 -44.01 -53.26 -34.14
CA ASN A 30 -43.55 -53.05 -35.51
C ASN A 30 -42.20 -52.30 -35.51
N ALA A 31 -41.38 -52.50 -36.55
CA ALA A 31 -40.04 -51.91 -36.66
C ALA A 31 -39.99 -50.37 -36.51
N SER A 32 -41.10 -49.67 -36.79
CA SER A 32 -41.22 -48.22 -36.56
C SER A 32 -41.27 -47.84 -35.08
N GLU A 33 -41.90 -48.66 -34.24
CA GLU A 33 -42.08 -48.41 -32.81
C GLU A 33 -40.81 -48.73 -32.04
N GLU A 34 -40.11 -49.81 -32.44
CA GLU A 34 -38.78 -50.15 -31.93
C GLU A 34 -37.76 -49.02 -32.21
N ASN A 35 -37.73 -48.50 -33.45
CA ASN A 35 -36.86 -47.37 -33.80
C ASN A 35 -37.22 -46.07 -33.05
N PHE A 36 -38.51 -45.83 -32.78
CA PHE A 36 -38.95 -44.68 -31.99
C PHE A 36 -38.51 -44.79 -30.52
N MET A 37 -38.66 -45.97 -29.91
CA MET A 37 -38.22 -46.23 -28.54
C MET A 37 -36.69 -46.21 -28.42
N LEU A 38 -35.97 -46.75 -29.40
CA LEU A 38 -34.51 -46.65 -29.48
C LEU A 38 -34.08 -45.17 -29.58
N GLY A 39 -34.76 -44.37 -30.39
CA GLY A 39 -34.54 -42.93 -30.49
C GLY A 39 -34.80 -42.18 -29.17
N LEU A 40 -35.80 -42.61 -28.39
CA LEU A 40 -36.06 -42.07 -27.05
C LEU A 40 -34.95 -42.45 -26.05
N CYS A 41 -34.48 -43.70 -26.05
CA CYS A 41 -33.40 -44.12 -25.17
C CYS A 41 -32.06 -43.46 -25.54
N LEU A 42 -31.76 -43.30 -26.84
CA LEU A 42 -30.60 -42.53 -27.31
C LEU A 42 -30.68 -41.06 -26.88
N ASN A 43 -31.86 -40.42 -26.98
CA ASN A 43 -32.04 -39.06 -26.49
C ASN A 43 -31.87 -38.96 -24.96
N LEU A 44 -32.33 -39.95 -24.19
CA LEU A 44 -32.14 -40.01 -22.74
C LEU A 44 -30.66 -40.20 -22.37
N ASP A 45 -29.94 -41.05 -23.10
CA ASP A 45 -28.51 -41.27 -22.95
C ASP A 45 -27.71 -40.01 -23.29
N ASP A 46 -28.06 -39.31 -24.38
CA ASP A 46 -27.48 -38.01 -24.73
C ASP A 46 -27.76 -36.94 -23.64
N ILE A 47 -28.95 -36.93 -23.04
CA ILE A 47 -29.31 -36.01 -21.93
C ILE A 47 -28.50 -36.34 -20.66
N GLU A 48 -28.31 -37.63 -20.35
CA GLU A 48 -27.51 -38.07 -19.20
C GLU A 48 -26.02 -37.76 -19.40
N ALA A 49 -25.48 -38.07 -20.58
CA ALA A 49 -24.12 -37.71 -20.96
C ALA A 49 -23.92 -36.19 -20.89
N HIS A 50 -24.86 -35.39 -21.40
CA HIS A 50 -24.79 -33.93 -21.31
C HIS A 50 -24.79 -33.43 -19.85
N LYS A 51 -25.59 -34.03 -18.96
CA LYS A 51 -25.57 -33.70 -17.52
C LYS A 51 -24.24 -34.06 -16.86
N ASP A 52 -23.61 -35.15 -17.26
CA ASP A 52 -22.29 -35.53 -16.75
C ASP A 52 -21.19 -34.58 -17.26
N TYR A 53 -21.27 -34.13 -18.51
CA TYR A 53 -20.36 -33.14 -19.07
C TYR A 53 -20.56 -31.72 -18.53
N SER A 54 -21.75 -31.37 -18.03
CA SER A 54 -22.05 -30.04 -17.48
C SER A 54 -21.69 -29.88 -15.99
N LYS A 55 -21.53 -30.97 -15.23
CA LYS A 55 -21.09 -30.95 -13.80
C LYS A 55 -19.91 -30.00 -13.51
N PRO A 56 -18.84 -29.92 -14.33
CA PRO A 56 -17.74 -28.98 -14.11
C PRO A 56 -18.14 -27.50 -14.18
N MET A 57 -19.22 -27.14 -14.89
CA MET A 57 -19.68 -25.75 -15.04
C MET A 57 -20.15 -25.15 -13.72
N VAL A 58 -20.80 -25.93 -12.85
CA VAL A 58 -21.16 -25.51 -11.48
C VAL A 58 -19.91 -25.14 -10.67
N PHE A 59 -18.84 -25.93 -10.76
CA PHE A 59 -17.57 -25.64 -10.10
C PHE A 59 -16.87 -24.40 -10.68
N ILE A 60 -16.95 -24.21 -12.00
CA ILE A 60 -16.48 -22.98 -12.65
C ILE A 60 -17.26 -21.78 -12.11
N GLY A 61 -18.58 -21.90 -11.94
CA GLY A 61 -19.40 -20.82 -11.38
C GLY A 61 -19.04 -20.48 -9.92
N ILE A 62 -18.77 -21.49 -9.10
CA ILE A 62 -18.22 -21.30 -7.74
C ILE A 62 -16.87 -20.57 -7.80
N TYR A 63 -16.01 -20.93 -8.75
CA TYR A 63 -14.72 -20.27 -8.93
C TYR A 63 -14.86 -18.79 -9.33
N ILE A 64 -15.81 -18.46 -10.21
CA ILE A 64 -16.17 -17.08 -10.58
C ILE A 64 -16.66 -16.31 -9.35
N ALA A 65 -17.53 -16.92 -8.55
CA ALA A 65 -18.10 -16.33 -7.34
C ALA A 65 -17.00 -16.01 -6.30
N ILE A 66 -16.07 -16.94 -6.07
CA ILE A 66 -14.92 -16.76 -5.16
C ILE A 66 -13.98 -15.66 -5.68
N ALA A 67 -13.63 -15.66 -6.97
CA ALA A 67 -12.80 -14.63 -7.57
C ALA A 67 -13.45 -13.23 -7.45
N SER A 68 -14.76 -13.15 -7.68
CA SER A 68 -15.53 -11.92 -7.49
C SER A 68 -15.47 -11.44 -6.04
N LEU A 69 -15.58 -12.34 -5.07
CA LEU A 69 -15.46 -12.02 -3.65
C LEU A 69 -14.06 -11.45 -3.30
N PHE A 70 -12.98 -12.01 -3.85
CA PHE A 70 -11.63 -11.46 -3.67
C PHE A 70 -11.52 -10.01 -4.17
N CYS A 71 -12.08 -9.69 -5.34
CA CYS A 71 -12.15 -8.32 -5.85
C CYS A 71 -12.90 -7.39 -4.88
N ILE A 72 -14.02 -7.84 -4.31
CA ILE A 72 -14.84 -7.06 -3.37
C ILE A 72 -14.09 -6.82 -2.07
N VAL A 73 -13.47 -7.85 -1.48
CA VAL A 73 -12.69 -7.73 -0.25
C VAL A 73 -11.55 -6.73 -0.44
N ALA A 74 -10.86 -6.76 -1.59
CA ALA A 74 -9.82 -5.78 -1.91
C ALA A 74 -10.36 -4.35 -2.02
N MET A 75 -11.51 -4.14 -2.68
CA MET A 75 -12.16 -2.81 -2.76
C MET A 75 -12.64 -2.31 -1.38
N VAL A 76 -13.17 -3.19 -0.54
CA VAL A 76 -13.59 -2.88 0.84
C VAL A 76 -12.37 -2.52 1.71
N ALA A 77 -11.25 -3.24 1.54
CA ALA A 77 -10.03 -2.94 2.25
C ALA A 77 -9.50 -1.54 1.91
N ASP A 78 -9.59 -1.11 0.64
CA ASP A 78 -9.25 0.25 0.22
C ASP A 78 -10.21 1.30 0.81
N LEU A 79 -11.51 1.00 0.86
CA LEU A 79 -12.50 1.86 1.50
C LEU A 79 -12.20 2.04 3.00
N PHE A 80 -11.96 0.95 3.72
CA PHE A 80 -11.58 0.97 5.13
C PHE A 80 -10.26 1.72 5.35
N HIS A 81 -9.27 1.49 4.49
CA HIS A 81 -7.98 2.20 4.54
C HIS A 81 -8.15 3.71 4.39
N GLY A 82 -8.98 4.15 3.44
CA GLY A 82 -9.28 5.56 3.23
C GLY A 82 -9.97 6.20 4.45
N PHE A 83 -10.93 5.52 5.07
CA PHE A 83 -11.57 5.98 6.30
C PHE A 83 -10.59 6.04 7.48
N GLN A 84 -9.80 4.98 7.69
CA GLN A 84 -8.82 4.89 8.78
C GLN A 84 -7.76 5.99 8.68
N LYS A 85 -7.29 6.30 7.46
CA LYS A 85 -6.34 7.39 7.20
C LYS A 85 -7.01 8.77 7.05
N ARG A 86 -8.34 8.85 7.14
CA ARG A 86 -9.14 10.08 6.89
C ARG A 86 -8.88 10.71 5.51
N LYS A 87 -8.52 9.89 4.52
CA LYS A 87 -8.33 10.29 3.12
C LYS A 87 -9.65 10.16 2.36
N LYS A 88 -10.37 11.28 2.21
CA LYS A 88 -11.69 11.32 1.54
C LYS A 88 -11.67 11.01 0.04
N TRP A 89 -10.50 10.99 -0.57
CA TRP A 89 -10.29 10.65 -1.98
C TRP A 89 -10.02 9.15 -2.19
N PHE A 90 -9.91 8.36 -1.11
CA PHE A 90 -9.78 6.90 -1.08
C PHE A 90 -8.68 6.35 -2.02
N PRO A 91 -7.41 6.32 -1.57
CA PRO A 91 -6.32 5.73 -2.34
C PRO A 91 -6.58 4.25 -2.65
N CYS A 92 -6.05 3.78 -3.78
CA CYS A 92 -6.07 2.36 -4.13
C CYS A 92 -4.74 1.73 -3.73
N LYS A 93 -4.77 0.86 -2.73
CA LYS A 93 -3.59 0.12 -2.22
C LYS A 93 -3.77 -1.38 -2.37
N PHE A 94 -4.95 -1.91 -2.01
CA PHE A 94 -5.28 -3.32 -2.04
C PHE A 94 -5.84 -3.75 -3.40
N PHE A 95 -6.81 -3.02 -3.94
CA PHE A 95 -7.35 -3.24 -5.29
C PHE A 95 -6.52 -2.47 -6.34
N SER A 96 -5.25 -2.86 -6.47
CA SER A 96 -4.30 -2.25 -7.42
C SER A 96 -4.15 -3.09 -8.68
N LEU A 97 -4.01 -2.43 -9.84
CA LEU A 97 -3.87 -3.11 -11.13
C LEU A 97 -2.48 -3.76 -11.28
N ASN A 98 -2.38 -5.07 -11.10
CA ASN A 98 -1.18 -5.84 -11.38
C ASN A 98 -1.54 -7.16 -12.09
N ALA A 99 -0.52 -7.93 -12.50
CA ALA A 99 -0.76 -9.21 -13.19
C ALA A 99 -1.68 -10.17 -12.41
N ALA A 100 -1.53 -10.23 -11.08
CA ALA A 100 -2.38 -11.05 -10.22
C ALA A 100 -3.83 -10.54 -10.20
N SER A 101 -4.05 -9.25 -10.02
CA SER A 101 -5.39 -8.67 -10.02
C SER A 101 -6.08 -8.82 -11.38
N ILE A 102 -5.34 -8.67 -12.49
CA ILE A 102 -5.86 -8.88 -13.84
C ILE A 102 -6.32 -10.33 -14.02
N THR A 103 -5.56 -11.29 -13.50
CA THR A 103 -5.92 -12.72 -13.56
C THR A 103 -7.18 -13.00 -12.75
N VAL A 104 -7.29 -12.44 -11.53
CA VAL A 104 -8.51 -12.59 -10.71
C VAL A 104 -9.72 -11.93 -11.37
N ILE A 105 -9.54 -10.76 -11.99
CA ILE A 105 -10.60 -10.09 -12.77
C ILE A 105 -11.00 -10.94 -13.99
N ALA A 106 -10.04 -11.53 -14.70
CA ALA A 106 -10.34 -12.39 -15.84
C ALA A 106 -11.18 -13.62 -15.43
N VAL A 107 -10.88 -14.21 -14.26
CA VAL A 107 -11.69 -15.29 -13.69
C VAL A 107 -13.07 -14.80 -13.31
N SER A 108 -13.20 -13.66 -12.62
CA SER A 108 -14.51 -13.12 -12.23
C SER A 108 -15.37 -12.70 -13.43
N MET A 109 -14.73 -12.36 -14.56
CA MET A 109 -15.37 -12.03 -15.83
C MET A 109 -15.50 -13.22 -16.78
N LYS A 110 -15.30 -14.47 -16.32
CA LYS A 110 -15.41 -15.64 -17.20
C LYS A 110 -16.82 -15.81 -17.78
N LEU A 111 -17.85 -15.44 -17.02
CA LEU A 111 -19.26 -15.56 -17.44
C LEU A 111 -19.58 -14.75 -18.72
N PRO A 112 -19.29 -13.43 -18.83
CA PRO A 112 -19.48 -12.68 -20.07
C PRO A 112 -18.52 -13.06 -21.22
N VAL A 113 -17.55 -13.93 -20.97
CA VAL A 113 -16.59 -14.43 -21.98
C VAL A 113 -16.99 -15.82 -22.50
N ASP A 114 -17.88 -16.53 -21.80
CA ASP A 114 -18.35 -17.87 -22.17
C ASP A 114 -19.36 -17.83 -23.32
N LEU A 115 -18.88 -18.17 -24.52
CA LEU A 115 -19.66 -18.31 -25.74
C LEU A 115 -20.17 -19.75 -25.97
N SER A 116 -19.70 -20.71 -25.17
CA SER A 116 -19.94 -22.14 -25.39
C SER A 116 -21.18 -22.66 -24.69
N SER A 117 -21.52 -22.12 -23.53
CA SER A 117 -22.63 -22.62 -22.70
C SER A 117 -23.88 -21.77 -22.91
N PRO A 118 -25.05 -22.37 -23.22
CA PRO A 118 -26.30 -21.62 -23.36
C PRO A 118 -26.77 -21.05 -22.01
N MET A 119 -27.25 -19.81 -22.02
CA MET A 119 -27.70 -19.08 -20.82
C MET A 119 -29.08 -18.44 -21.03
N PRO A 120 -30.13 -19.19 -21.41
CA PRO A 120 -31.42 -18.60 -21.80
C PRO A 120 -32.26 -18.12 -20.61
N GLY A 121 -31.97 -18.56 -19.39
CA GLY A 121 -32.75 -18.22 -18.20
C GLY A 121 -32.72 -16.72 -17.87
N ALA A 122 -33.82 -16.20 -17.32
CA ALA A 122 -33.90 -14.79 -16.93
C ALA A 122 -32.87 -14.42 -15.85
N LEU A 123 -32.60 -15.34 -14.92
CA LEU A 123 -31.53 -15.19 -13.93
C LEU A 123 -30.15 -15.23 -14.60
N ASP A 124 -29.99 -16.08 -15.61
CA ASP A 124 -28.71 -16.25 -16.31
C ASP A 124 -28.32 -14.96 -17.04
N GLN A 125 -29.26 -14.38 -17.79
CA GLN A 125 -29.10 -13.08 -18.47
C GLN A 125 -28.87 -11.93 -17.47
N ALA A 126 -29.63 -11.89 -16.38
CA ALA A 126 -29.42 -10.90 -15.32
C ALA A 126 -28.04 -11.00 -14.66
N THR A 127 -27.55 -12.22 -14.43
CA THR A 127 -26.21 -12.47 -13.89
C THR A 127 -25.13 -11.96 -14.83
N LYS A 128 -25.30 -12.20 -16.14
CA LYS A 128 -24.39 -11.71 -17.17
C LYS A 128 -24.36 -10.18 -17.26
N LEU A 129 -25.53 -9.53 -17.22
CA LEU A 129 -25.62 -8.07 -17.08
C LEU A 129 -24.93 -7.56 -15.80
N GLY A 130 -25.13 -8.28 -14.69
CA GLY A 130 -24.48 -8.01 -13.40
C GLY A 130 -22.95 -8.07 -13.49
N SER A 131 -22.40 -9.06 -14.20
CA SER A 131 -20.95 -9.16 -14.46
C SER A 131 -20.42 -7.96 -15.24
N MET A 132 -21.15 -7.49 -16.25
CA MET A 132 -20.76 -6.29 -17.01
C MET A 132 -20.78 -5.03 -16.13
N ALA A 133 -21.82 -4.86 -15.31
CA ALA A 133 -21.90 -3.77 -14.33
C ALA A 133 -20.75 -3.82 -13.31
N PHE A 134 -20.39 -5.04 -12.88
CA PHE A 134 -19.28 -5.27 -11.96
C PHE A 134 -17.93 -4.91 -12.61
N MET A 135 -17.73 -5.25 -13.89
CA MET A 135 -16.53 -4.82 -14.64
C MET A 135 -16.40 -3.30 -14.69
N CYS A 136 -17.47 -2.59 -15.06
CA CYS A 136 -17.49 -1.12 -15.06
C CYS A 136 -17.09 -0.54 -13.70
N THR A 137 -17.62 -1.12 -12.63
CA THR A 137 -17.33 -0.72 -11.25
C THR A 137 -15.87 -0.96 -10.90
N MET A 138 -15.31 -2.11 -11.28
CA MET A 138 -13.89 -2.41 -11.07
C MET A 138 -12.98 -1.45 -11.85
N MET A 139 -13.26 -1.18 -13.12
CA MET A 139 -12.49 -0.22 -13.93
C MET A 139 -12.43 1.18 -13.30
N ALA A 140 -13.58 1.67 -12.79
CA ALA A 140 -13.64 2.96 -12.10
C ALA A 140 -12.82 2.96 -10.79
N ASN A 141 -12.79 1.85 -10.07
CA ASN A 141 -11.99 1.71 -8.85
C ASN A 141 -10.49 1.57 -9.12
N LEU A 142 -10.09 0.92 -10.23
CA LEU A 142 -8.68 0.74 -10.60
C LEU A 142 -7.99 2.04 -11.05
N MET A 143 -8.75 3.06 -11.43
CA MET A 143 -8.21 4.28 -12.04
C MET A 143 -7.08 4.96 -11.24
N PRO A 144 -7.18 5.20 -9.91
CA PRO A 144 -6.06 5.81 -9.17
C PRO A 144 -4.86 4.88 -9.02
N SER A 145 -5.04 3.57 -9.07
CA SER A 145 -3.92 2.62 -8.99
C SER A 145 -2.97 2.75 -10.18
N LEU A 146 -3.46 3.17 -11.35
CA LEU A 146 -2.62 3.46 -12.51
C LEU A 146 -1.52 4.48 -12.18
N ALA A 147 -1.83 5.50 -11.37
CA ALA A 147 -0.88 6.54 -11.03
C ALA A 147 0.19 6.10 -10.01
N SER A 148 0.01 4.96 -9.33
CA SER A 148 0.94 4.48 -8.32
C SER A 148 2.07 3.60 -8.85
N MET A 149 1.98 3.17 -10.11
CA MET A 149 2.94 2.25 -10.73
C MET A 149 4.08 3.01 -11.39
N ASP A 150 5.26 2.41 -11.44
CA ASP A 150 6.34 2.90 -12.31
C ASP A 150 5.90 2.82 -13.79
N ASN A 151 6.53 3.61 -14.65
CA ASN A 151 6.10 3.74 -16.05
C ASN A 151 6.12 2.41 -16.82
N LYS A 152 7.03 1.48 -16.49
CA LYS A 152 7.14 0.18 -17.18
C LYS A 152 6.01 -0.75 -16.75
N SER A 153 5.78 -0.88 -15.44
CA SER A 153 4.68 -1.68 -14.89
C SER A 153 3.31 -1.12 -15.30
N LEU A 154 3.17 0.21 -15.35
CA LEU A 154 1.97 0.90 -15.81
C LEU A 154 1.56 0.43 -17.20
N VAL A 155 2.47 0.47 -18.18
CA VAL A 155 2.18 0.09 -19.56
C VAL A 155 1.84 -1.40 -19.66
N ALA A 156 2.62 -2.28 -19.04
CA ALA A 156 2.41 -3.73 -19.10
C ALA A 156 1.06 -4.14 -18.51
N ASN A 157 0.75 -3.67 -17.30
CA ASN A 157 -0.51 -3.99 -16.62
C ASN A 157 -1.71 -3.37 -17.34
N PHE A 158 -1.57 -2.15 -17.86
CA PHE A 158 -2.64 -1.52 -18.62
C PHE A 158 -2.95 -2.26 -19.93
N ILE A 159 -1.94 -2.71 -20.68
CA ILE A 159 -2.15 -3.53 -21.89
C ILE A 159 -2.93 -4.81 -21.54
N GLY A 160 -2.60 -5.48 -20.43
CA GLY A 160 -3.34 -6.65 -19.96
C GLY A 160 -4.82 -6.34 -19.70
N LEU A 161 -5.12 -5.22 -19.04
CA LEU A 161 -6.50 -4.76 -18.83
C LEU A 161 -7.22 -4.45 -20.15
N VAL A 162 -6.55 -3.79 -21.10
CA VAL A 162 -7.11 -3.46 -22.42
C VAL A 162 -7.50 -4.73 -23.18
N ILE A 163 -6.62 -5.74 -23.22
CA ILE A 163 -6.88 -7.02 -23.89
C ILE A 163 -8.10 -7.70 -23.28
N LEU A 164 -8.18 -7.76 -21.95
CA LEU A 164 -9.31 -8.38 -21.25
C LEU A 164 -10.64 -7.69 -21.58
N VAL A 165 -10.68 -6.37 -21.46
CA VAL A 165 -11.91 -5.57 -21.68
C VAL A 165 -12.36 -5.65 -23.15
N ILE A 166 -11.43 -5.57 -24.11
CA ILE A 166 -11.76 -5.70 -25.54
C ILE A 166 -12.30 -7.10 -25.84
N THR A 167 -11.66 -8.15 -25.31
CA THR A 167 -12.11 -9.54 -25.51
C THR A 167 -13.55 -9.71 -25.02
N MET A 168 -13.86 -9.19 -23.83
CA MET A 168 -15.20 -9.26 -23.27
C MET A 168 -16.22 -8.50 -24.13
N ILE A 169 -15.88 -7.29 -24.60
CA ILE A 169 -16.76 -6.49 -25.48
C ILE A 169 -17.04 -7.23 -26.79
N VAL A 170 -16.01 -7.81 -27.42
CA VAL A 170 -16.17 -8.56 -28.67
C VAL A 170 -17.08 -9.77 -28.46
N ASN A 171 -16.89 -10.52 -27.36
CA ASN A 171 -17.72 -11.69 -27.06
C ASN A 171 -19.19 -11.30 -26.85
N ILE A 172 -19.47 -10.25 -26.06
CA ILE A 172 -20.84 -9.75 -25.85
C ILE A 172 -21.46 -9.29 -27.17
N CYS A 173 -20.72 -8.57 -28.03
CA CYS A 173 -21.21 -8.16 -29.34
C CYS A 173 -21.54 -9.36 -30.24
N ILE A 174 -20.76 -10.45 -30.18
CA ILE A 174 -21.06 -11.68 -30.91
C ILE A 174 -22.39 -12.26 -30.42
N GLU A 175 -22.59 -12.36 -29.11
CA GLU A 175 -23.83 -12.92 -28.51
C GLU A 175 -25.09 -12.10 -28.80
N ILE A 176 -24.97 -10.78 -28.83
CA ILE A 176 -26.05 -9.88 -29.26
C ILE A 176 -26.40 -10.16 -30.71
N ASN A 177 -25.39 -10.28 -31.60
CA ASN A 177 -25.61 -10.51 -33.03
C ASN A 177 -26.14 -11.92 -33.34
N THR A 178 -25.76 -12.93 -32.57
CA THR A 178 -26.24 -14.31 -32.75
C THR A 178 -27.64 -14.55 -32.16
N GLY A 179 -28.23 -13.55 -31.51
CA GLY A 179 -29.58 -13.65 -30.93
C GLY A 179 -29.65 -14.56 -29.68
N VAL A 180 -28.50 -14.96 -29.12
CA VAL A 180 -28.43 -15.77 -27.88
C VAL A 180 -29.01 -14.99 -26.70
N ILE A 181 -28.99 -13.66 -26.75
CA ILE A 181 -29.58 -12.77 -25.76
C ILE A 181 -31.06 -12.42 -26.11
N ASP A 182 -31.62 -12.85 -27.25
CA ASP A 182 -32.86 -12.28 -27.81
C ASP A 182 -34.01 -13.27 -28.10
N HIS A 183 -33.94 -14.54 -27.66
CA HIS A 183 -34.78 -15.57 -28.28
C HIS A 183 -36.24 -15.75 -27.75
N LYS A 184 -36.77 -14.92 -26.84
CA LYS A 184 -38.21 -15.01 -26.44
C LYS A 184 -38.81 -13.63 -26.17
N ASP A 185 -40.12 -13.46 -26.39
CA ASP A 185 -40.97 -12.24 -26.33
C ASP A 185 -40.83 -11.28 -25.10
N LYS A 186 -39.85 -11.46 -24.22
CA LYS A 186 -39.52 -10.63 -23.05
C LYS A 186 -38.05 -10.09 -23.07
N SER A 187 -37.30 -10.31 -24.15
CA SER A 187 -35.83 -10.12 -24.22
C SER A 187 -35.30 -8.74 -24.61
N TYR A 188 -36.11 -7.88 -25.24
CA TYR A 188 -35.63 -6.59 -25.79
C TYR A 188 -34.93 -5.69 -24.75
N LEU A 189 -35.37 -5.74 -23.48
CA LEU A 189 -34.75 -4.96 -22.41
C LEU A 189 -33.32 -5.44 -22.06
N PHE A 190 -33.02 -6.74 -22.18
CA PHE A 190 -31.71 -7.28 -21.82
C PHE A 190 -30.65 -6.92 -22.86
N ALA A 191 -30.96 -7.05 -24.15
CA ALA A 191 -30.07 -6.67 -25.25
C ALA A 191 -29.77 -5.15 -25.24
N GLU A 192 -30.78 -4.31 -25.01
CA GLU A 192 -30.60 -2.86 -24.89
C GLU A 192 -29.67 -2.49 -23.71
N VAL A 193 -29.88 -3.10 -22.54
CA VAL A 193 -29.04 -2.87 -21.37
C VAL A 193 -27.61 -3.39 -21.57
N ALA A 194 -27.44 -4.53 -22.24
CA ALA A 194 -26.13 -5.06 -22.61
C ALA A 194 -25.37 -4.10 -23.55
N CYS A 195 -26.04 -3.55 -24.58
CA CYS A 195 -25.49 -2.52 -25.46
C CYS A 195 -25.03 -1.29 -24.67
N ILE A 196 -25.85 -0.82 -23.71
CA ILE A 196 -25.49 0.31 -22.85
C ILE A 196 -24.23 -0.01 -22.02
N TYR A 197 -24.12 -1.20 -21.46
CA TYR A 197 -22.92 -1.61 -20.71
C TYR A 197 -21.67 -1.70 -21.62
N VAL A 198 -21.79 -2.22 -22.83
CA VAL A 198 -20.70 -2.22 -23.81
C VAL A 198 -20.20 -0.80 -24.09
N VAL A 199 -21.12 0.14 -24.34
CA VAL A 199 -20.77 1.56 -24.52
C VAL A 199 -20.08 2.13 -23.28
N MET A 200 -20.58 1.84 -22.07
CA MET A 200 -19.97 2.31 -20.83
C MET A 200 -18.57 1.74 -20.59
N MET A 201 -18.33 0.47 -20.90
CA MET A 201 -17.01 -0.15 -20.80
C MET A 201 -16.03 0.46 -21.82
N LEU A 202 -16.47 0.71 -23.05
CA LEU A 202 -15.66 1.42 -24.05
C LEU A 202 -15.30 2.83 -23.58
N LEU A 203 -16.27 3.58 -23.03
CA LEU A 203 -16.03 4.92 -22.49
C LEU A 203 -15.04 4.89 -21.33
N LEU A 204 -15.19 3.96 -20.38
CA LEU A 204 -14.24 3.78 -19.28
C LEU A 204 -12.85 3.41 -19.80
N LEU A 205 -12.75 2.54 -20.80
CA LEU A 205 -11.48 2.16 -21.40
C LEU A 205 -10.78 3.36 -22.07
N ILE A 206 -11.54 4.18 -22.80
CA ILE A 206 -11.05 5.44 -23.40
C ILE A 206 -10.52 6.38 -22.32
N ILE A 207 -11.27 6.56 -21.23
CA ILE A 207 -10.87 7.44 -20.12
C ILE A 207 -9.62 6.91 -19.41
N LEU A 208 -9.53 5.60 -19.15
CA LEU A 208 -8.33 4.99 -18.57
C LEU A 208 -7.12 5.11 -19.50
N THR A 209 -7.30 4.91 -20.82
CA THR A 209 -6.24 5.11 -21.82
C THR A 209 -5.74 6.55 -21.79
N SER A 210 -6.66 7.51 -21.77
CA SER A 210 -6.36 8.93 -21.68
C SER A 210 -5.58 9.28 -20.41
N SER A 211 -5.92 8.61 -19.31
CA SER A 211 -5.24 8.73 -18.02
C SER A 211 -3.81 8.22 -18.08
N VAL A 212 -3.60 7.01 -18.63
CA VAL A 212 -2.27 6.40 -18.79
C VAL A 212 -1.34 7.27 -19.62
N ILE A 213 -1.86 7.93 -20.66
CA ILE A 213 -1.08 8.84 -21.50
C ILE A 213 -0.57 10.05 -20.69
N ALA A 214 -1.38 10.57 -19.77
CA ALA A 214 -1.07 11.75 -18.99
C ALA A 214 -0.20 11.48 -17.75
N ILE A 215 -0.19 10.25 -17.22
CA ILE A 215 0.50 9.91 -15.96
C ILE A 215 2.02 10.17 -16.00
N PRO A 216 2.79 9.78 -17.03
CA PRO A 216 4.24 9.99 -17.00
C PRO A 216 4.65 11.47 -17.04
N PRO A 217 4.10 12.33 -17.93
CA PRO A 217 4.36 13.78 -17.89
C PRO A 217 3.89 14.42 -16.59
N LEU A 218 2.74 13.97 -16.06
CA LEU A 218 2.21 14.40 -14.78
C LEU A 218 3.20 14.15 -13.64
N LYS A 219 3.77 12.94 -13.55
CA LYS A 219 4.77 12.60 -12.54
C LYS A 219 6.01 13.47 -12.65
N GLN A 220 6.49 13.76 -13.87
CA GLN A 220 7.65 14.63 -14.08
C GLN A 220 7.39 16.06 -13.59
N ILE A 221 6.22 16.62 -13.88
CA ILE A 221 5.85 17.98 -13.43
C ILE A 221 5.74 18.03 -11.90
N LEU A 222 5.09 17.03 -11.29
CA LEU A 222 4.97 16.94 -9.83
C LEU A 222 6.35 16.83 -9.18
N GLU A 223 7.25 16.03 -9.75
CA GLU A 223 8.62 15.89 -9.27
C GLU A 223 9.41 17.20 -9.37
N MET A 224 9.30 17.91 -10.49
CA MET A 224 9.95 19.21 -10.69
C MET A 224 9.45 20.24 -9.68
N LYS A 225 8.12 20.41 -9.55
CA LYS A 225 7.53 21.36 -8.59
C LYS A 225 7.89 20.98 -7.14
N TYR A 226 7.90 19.69 -6.81
CA TYR A 226 8.32 19.19 -5.50
C TYR A 226 9.78 19.55 -5.18
N ARG A 227 10.70 19.33 -6.12
CA ARG A 227 12.13 19.65 -5.92
C ARG A 227 12.35 21.14 -5.69
N VAL A 228 11.67 22.00 -6.43
CA VAL A 228 11.76 23.46 -6.26
C VAL A 228 11.31 23.85 -4.86
N LEU A 229 10.12 23.42 -4.45
CA LEU A 229 9.55 23.76 -3.15
C LEU A 229 10.33 23.14 -1.97
N SER A 230 10.80 21.89 -2.11
CA SER A 230 11.63 21.23 -1.10
C SER A 230 12.96 21.95 -0.89
N LYS A 231 13.58 22.50 -1.95
CA LYS A 231 14.82 23.29 -1.80
C LYS A 231 14.58 24.58 -1.02
N THR A 232 13.47 25.28 -1.27
CA THR A 232 13.10 26.49 -0.53
C THR A 232 12.82 26.20 0.95
N THR A 233 12.27 25.01 1.25
CA THR A 233 11.93 24.58 2.62
C THR A 233 13.16 24.15 3.44
N LEU A 234 14.29 23.84 2.78
CA LEU A 234 15.51 23.35 3.43
C LEU A 234 16.18 24.41 4.33
N ASN A 235 16.00 25.70 4.04
CA ASN A 235 16.68 26.79 4.74
C ASN A 235 16.14 27.09 6.16
N ASP A 236 15.11 26.36 6.60
CA ASP A 236 14.32 26.61 7.82
C ASP A 236 14.51 25.47 8.86
N GLN A 237 15.71 24.88 8.91
CA GLN A 237 16.01 23.73 9.78
C GLN A 237 16.20 24.16 11.24
N HIS A 238 15.18 23.92 12.06
CA HIS A 238 15.26 24.04 13.52
C HIS A 238 14.89 22.71 14.19
N THR A 239 15.65 22.34 15.22
CA THR A 239 15.58 21.03 15.89
C THR A 239 14.54 20.94 17.02
N ALA A 240 13.98 22.08 17.45
CA ALA A 240 12.95 22.14 18.48
C ALA A 240 11.70 21.31 18.12
N LEU A 241 11.04 20.67 19.09
CA LEU A 241 9.95 19.74 18.81
C LEU A 241 8.79 20.36 18.02
N GLU A 242 8.37 21.58 18.36
CA GLU A 242 7.29 22.26 17.65
C GLU A 242 7.71 22.67 16.23
N ASN A 243 8.96 23.10 16.05
CA ASN A 243 9.51 23.43 14.74
C ASN A 243 9.63 22.16 13.87
N LEU A 244 10.09 21.05 14.43
CA LEU A 244 10.15 19.75 13.77
C LEU A 244 8.75 19.26 13.38
N ARG A 245 7.75 19.44 14.25
CA ARG A 245 6.36 19.11 13.95
C ARG A 245 5.82 19.95 12.80
N GLN A 246 6.09 21.25 12.78
CA GLN A 246 5.71 22.12 11.67
C GLN A 246 6.45 21.75 10.38
N TYR A 247 7.73 21.41 10.47
CA TYR A 247 8.55 20.97 9.35
C TYR A 247 7.98 19.70 8.70
N VAL A 248 7.74 18.65 9.50
CA VAL A 248 7.10 17.42 9.03
C VAL A 248 5.71 17.71 8.46
N ARG A 249 4.97 18.69 9.01
CA ARG A 249 3.66 19.09 8.49
C ARG A 249 3.74 19.75 7.11
N LYS A 250 4.73 20.61 6.87
CA LYS A 250 5.00 21.20 5.54
C LYS A 250 5.24 20.08 4.51
N TYR A 251 6.12 19.13 4.83
CA TYR A 251 6.43 17.97 3.98
C TYR A 251 5.24 17.01 3.79
N TRP A 252 4.44 16.77 4.83
CA TRP A 252 3.23 15.96 4.75
C TRP A 252 2.21 16.54 3.78
N VAL A 253 1.93 17.86 3.87
CA VAL A 253 1.05 18.54 2.92
C VAL A 253 1.61 18.48 1.50
N MET A 254 2.91 18.72 1.35
CA MET A 254 3.58 18.68 0.05
C MET A 254 3.44 17.31 -0.61
N VAL A 255 3.61 16.22 0.13
CA VAL A 255 3.52 14.86 -0.41
C VAL A 255 2.11 14.35 -0.63
N GLU A 256 1.19 14.65 0.26
CA GLU A 256 -0.22 14.29 0.03
C GLU A 256 -0.78 15.01 -1.20
N THR A 257 -0.40 16.27 -1.43
CA THR A 257 -0.86 17.05 -2.58
C THR A 257 -0.14 16.71 -3.88
N SER A 258 1.12 16.26 -3.81
CA SER A 258 1.88 15.77 -4.98
C SER A 258 1.78 14.28 -5.24
N SER A 259 1.01 13.53 -4.44
CA SER A 259 0.76 12.11 -4.70
C SER A 259 0.06 11.95 -6.05
N PRO A 260 0.62 11.18 -7.00
CA PRO A 260 0.00 10.98 -8.31
C PRO A 260 -1.41 10.40 -8.21
N GLN A 261 -1.67 9.52 -7.22
CA GLN A 261 -3.01 8.99 -6.97
C GLN A 261 -3.99 10.09 -6.54
N PHE A 262 -3.57 11.01 -5.67
CA PHE A 262 -4.40 12.12 -5.21
C PHE A 262 -4.78 13.04 -6.36
N VAL A 263 -3.82 13.36 -7.22
CA VAL A 263 -4.06 14.15 -8.43
C VAL A 263 -5.01 13.43 -9.37
N MET A 264 -4.79 12.14 -9.59
CA MET A 264 -5.62 11.32 -10.46
C MET A 264 -7.06 11.24 -9.96
N ALA A 265 -7.26 11.08 -8.64
CA ALA A 265 -8.59 11.00 -8.04
C ALA A 265 -9.36 12.33 -8.07
N ASN A 266 -8.69 13.48 -8.25
CA ASN A 266 -9.32 14.81 -8.28
C ASN A 266 -9.36 15.44 -9.68
N ASN A 267 -8.96 14.71 -10.72
CA ASN A 267 -8.97 15.21 -12.09
C ASN A 267 -10.35 15.04 -12.76
N PRO A 268 -10.60 15.71 -13.91
CA PRO A 268 -11.88 15.62 -14.61
C PRO A 268 -12.23 14.21 -15.10
N LEU A 269 -11.23 13.40 -15.45
CA LEU A 269 -11.42 12.03 -15.94
C LEU A 269 -11.98 11.13 -14.83
N SER A 270 -11.48 11.25 -13.60
CA SER A 270 -11.97 10.48 -12.45
C SER A 270 -13.42 10.83 -12.11
N PHE A 271 -13.80 12.09 -12.29
CA PHE A 271 -15.19 12.51 -12.15
C PHE A 271 -16.10 11.86 -13.21
N ALA A 272 -15.67 11.81 -14.48
CA ALA A 272 -16.42 11.14 -15.53
C ALA A 272 -16.56 9.62 -15.25
N CYS A 273 -15.50 8.95 -14.82
CA CYS A 273 -15.56 7.54 -14.37
C CYS A 273 -16.55 7.34 -13.22
N CYS A 274 -16.62 8.27 -12.28
CA CYS A 274 -17.58 8.24 -11.18
C CYS A 274 -19.03 8.35 -11.68
N ILE A 275 -19.34 9.26 -12.60
CA ILE A 275 -20.68 9.36 -13.20
C ILE A 275 -21.08 8.08 -13.91
N ILE A 276 -20.16 7.50 -14.70
CA ILE A 276 -20.39 6.21 -15.37
C ILE A 276 -20.68 5.13 -14.32
N CYS A 277 -19.89 5.06 -13.24
CA CYS A 277 -20.08 4.08 -12.16
C CYS A 277 -21.43 4.23 -11.44
N ILE A 278 -21.88 5.46 -11.17
CA ILE A 278 -23.20 5.73 -10.58
C ILE A 278 -24.31 5.27 -11.52
N TYR A 279 -24.21 5.62 -12.81
CA TYR A 279 -25.20 5.22 -13.80
C TYR A 279 -25.26 3.69 -13.94
N THR A 280 -24.10 3.01 -13.95
CA THR A 280 -24.06 1.54 -14.00
C THR A 280 -24.70 0.89 -12.78
N ALA A 281 -24.54 1.47 -11.59
CA ALA A 281 -25.17 0.98 -10.36
C ALA A 281 -26.69 1.19 -10.37
N VAL A 282 -27.17 2.35 -10.86
CA VAL A 282 -28.60 2.63 -11.01
C VAL A 282 -29.25 1.66 -12.02
N LEU A 283 -28.60 1.42 -13.17
CA LEU A 283 -29.06 0.44 -14.14
C LEU A 283 -29.11 -0.97 -13.56
N ASN A 284 -28.10 -1.36 -12.78
CA ASN A 284 -28.06 -2.69 -12.16
C ASN A 284 -29.18 -2.85 -11.10
N LEU A 285 -29.47 -1.79 -10.34
CA LEU A 285 -30.61 -1.76 -9.42
C LEU A 285 -31.96 -1.83 -10.16
N TYR A 286 -32.09 -1.12 -11.29
CA TYR A 286 -33.28 -1.19 -12.13
C TYR A 286 -33.51 -2.60 -12.68
N ALA A 287 -32.44 -3.28 -13.12
CA ALA A 287 -32.51 -4.67 -13.57
C ALA A 287 -33.00 -5.60 -12.44
N LEU A 288 -32.47 -5.46 -11.21
CA LEU A 288 -32.95 -6.21 -10.04
C LEU A 288 -34.44 -5.98 -9.75
N LEU A 289 -34.89 -4.72 -9.73
CA LEU A 289 -36.29 -4.38 -9.46
C LEU A 289 -37.23 -4.96 -10.54
N THR A 290 -36.78 -5.00 -11.79
CA THR A 290 -37.53 -5.59 -12.89
C THR A 290 -37.70 -7.09 -12.72
N ILE A 291 -36.67 -7.81 -12.28
CA ILE A 291 -36.71 -9.25 -11.99
C ILE A 291 -37.66 -9.54 -10.82
N LEU A 292 -37.54 -8.78 -9.72
CA LEU A 292 -38.38 -8.95 -8.52
C LEU A 292 -39.87 -8.68 -8.79
N ARG A 293 -40.19 -7.71 -9.65
CA ARG A 293 -41.58 -7.33 -9.97
C ARG A 293 -42.33 -8.38 -10.81
N HIS A 294 -41.63 -9.21 -11.58
CA HIS A 294 -42.24 -10.21 -12.45
C HIS A 294 -42.64 -11.53 -11.76
N GLY A 295 -42.56 -11.61 -10.42
CA GLY A 295 -43.15 -12.72 -9.66
C GLY A 295 -42.55 -14.09 -10.00
N ALA A 296 -41.25 -14.23 -9.79
CA ALA A 296 -40.45 -15.46 -9.69
C ALA A 296 -40.99 -16.75 -10.34
N TYR A 297 -40.52 -17.05 -11.54
CA TYR A 297 -39.74 -18.28 -11.73
C TYR A 297 -38.30 -17.84 -11.99
N MET A 298 -37.42 -18.06 -11.01
CA MET A 298 -35.97 -17.91 -11.19
C MET A 298 -35.49 -19.13 -11.99
N ASP A 299 -35.92 -19.21 -13.25
CA ASP A 299 -35.48 -20.28 -14.14
C ASP A 299 -34.00 -20.06 -14.42
N CYS A 300 -33.20 -20.94 -13.81
CA CYS A 300 -31.81 -21.14 -14.16
C CYS A 300 -31.80 -22.35 -15.10
N GLU A 301 -31.64 -22.07 -16.38
CA GLU A 301 -31.63 -23.08 -17.44
C GLU A 301 -30.20 -23.32 -17.95
N SER A 302 -29.21 -22.63 -17.38
CA SER A 302 -27.80 -22.79 -17.73
C SER A 302 -27.14 -23.95 -17.01
N ASP A 303 -26.08 -24.48 -17.63
CA ASP A 303 -25.20 -25.53 -17.06
C ASP A 303 -24.52 -25.12 -15.74
N TYR A 304 -24.57 -23.84 -15.38
CA TYR A 304 -24.04 -23.31 -14.14
C TYR A 304 -24.99 -23.52 -12.94
N GLU A 305 -26.26 -23.89 -13.16
CA GLU A 305 -27.26 -24.18 -12.13
C GLU A 305 -27.29 -23.13 -10.98
N TRP A 306 -27.33 -23.56 -9.71
CA TRP A 306 -27.38 -22.65 -8.54
C TRP A 306 -26.21 -21.66 -8.46
N SER A 307 -25.10 -21.93 -9.16
CA SER A 307 -23.91 -21.10 -9.06
C SER A 307 -24.14 -19.73 -9.70
N MET A 308 -25.08 -19.63 -10.64
CA MET A 308 -25.52 -18.35 -11.23
C MET A 308 -26.10 -17.41 -10.18
N LEU A 309 -26.96 -17.92 -9.29
CA LEU A 309 -27.51 -17.13 -8.20
C LEU A 309 -26.40 -16.62 -7.26
N ALA A 310 -25.43 -17.47 -6.96
CA ALA A 310 -24.29 -17.10 -6.11
C ALA A 310 -23.44 -16.00 -6.77
N ILE A 311 -23.13 -16.12 -8.07
CA ILE A 311 -22.42 -15.10 -8.83
C ILE A 311 -23.20 -13.79 -8.82
N TYR A 312 -24.51 -13.83 -9.09
CA TYR A 312 -25.37 -12.66 -9.13
C TYR A 312 -25.34 -11.89 -7.81
N ILE A 313 -25.57 -12.56 -6.69
CA ILE A 313 -25.61 -11.94 -5.35
C ILE A 313 -24.25 -11.30 -5.02
N ILE A 314 -23.15 -12.02 -5.26
CA ILE A 314 -21.81 -11.53 -4.93
C ILE A 314 -21.45 -10.32 -5.80
N GLN A 315 -21.61 -10.43 -7.12
CA GLN A 315 -21.27 -9.33 -8.03
C GLN A 315 -22.19 -8.12 -7.87
N PHE A 316 -23.48 -8.32 -7.61
CA PHE A 316 -24.39 -7.24 -7.26
C PHE A 316 -23.94 -6.50 -6.00
N THR A 317 -23.60 -7.24 -4.94
CA THR A 317 -23.01 -6.67 -3.72
C THR A 317 -21.72 -5.91 -4.05
N GLY A 318 -20.89 -6.45 -4.94
CA GLY A 318 -19.68 -5.82 -5.41
C GLY A 318 -19.89 -4.51 -6.17
N VAL A 319 -20.95 -4.42 -6.99
CA VAL A 319 -21.35 -3.17 -7.65
C VAL A 319 -21.74 -2.12 -6.60
N VAL A 320 -22.65 -2.46 -5.69
CA VAL A 320 -23.13 -1.55 -4.64
C VAL A 320 -21.97 -1.02 -3.79
N VAL A 321 -21.13 -1.91 -3.29
CA VAL A 321 -19.99 -1.55 -2.43
C VAL A 321 -18.91 -0.82 -3.24
N GLY A 322 -18.62 -1.26 -4.45
CA GLY A 322 -17.63 -0.67 -5.33
C GLY A 322 -18.01 0.74 -5.81
N SER A 323 -19.28 1.10 -5.86
CA SER A 323 -19.72 2.47 -6.20
C SER A 323 -19.50 3.49 -5.08
N ILE A 324 -19.31 3.06 -3.83
CA ILE A 324 -19.11 3.96 -2.67
C ILE A 324 -17.84 4.81 -2.85
N THR A 325 -16.73 4.18 -3.23
CA THR A 325 -15.43 4.86 -3.38
C THR A 325 -15.45 5.95 -4.46
N PRO A 326 -15.90 5.70 -5.71
CA PRO A 326 -16.08 6.74 -6.72
C PRO A 326 -17.00 7.89 -6.26
N LEU A 327 -18.10 7.61 -5.57
CA LEU A 327 -19.02 8.63 -5.04
C LEU A 327 -18.31 9.64 -4.12
N PHE A 328 -17.45 9.15 -3.23
CA PHE A 328 -16.68 10.03 -2.35
C PHE A 328 -15.68 10.90 -3.11
N ARG A 329 -15.04 10.38 -4.17
CA ARG A 329 -14.13 11.15 -5.05
C ARG A 329 -14.88 12.26 -5.79
N CYS A 330 -16.10 12.02 -6.24
CA CYS A 330 -16.96 13.05 -6.83
C CYS A 330 -17.22 14.23 -5.87
N ASN A 331 -17.39 13.96 -4.58
CA ASN A 331 -17.68 14.99 -3.56
C ASN A 331 -16.44 15.84 -3.21
N THR A 332 -15.22 15.29 -3.28
CA THR A 332 -13.99 16.09 -3.08
C THR A 332 -13.78 17.08 -4.22
N VAL A 333 -14.10 16.69 -5.45
CA VAL A 333 -14.03 17.53 -6.65
C VAL A 333 -14.99 18.73 -6.59
N HIS A 334 -16.17 18.56 -5.97
CA HIS A 334 -17.17 19.63 -5.76
C HIS A 334 -16.77 20.61 -4.64
N SER A 335 -15.88 20.18 -3.73
CA SER A 335 -15.41 21.03 -2.63
C SER A 335 -14.36 22.06 -3.03
N PHE A 336 -13.72 21.90 -4.20
CA PHE A 336 -12.85 22.94 -4.77
C PHE A 336 -13.68 24.19 -4.99
N LYS A 337 -13.10 25.33 -4.58
CA LYS A 337 -13.78 26.62 -4.36
C LYS A 337 -14.19 27.31 -5.68
N LEU A 338 -14.94 26.61 -6.54
CA LEU A 338 -15.45 27.10 -7.82
C LEU A 338 -16.47 28.24 -7.63
N PHE A 339 -17.03 28.42 -6.43
CA PHE A 339 -18.19 29.28 -6.24
C PHE A 339 -17.98 30.61 -5.49
N THR A 340 -16.81 30.90 -4.89
CA THR A 340 -16.72 32.08 -4.01
C THR A 340 -15.85 33.22 -4.50
N LYS A 341 -15.10 33.10 -5.61
CA LYS A 341 -14.35 34.23 -6.18
C LYS A 341 -14.30 34.16 -7.71
N SER A 342 -14.89 35.18 -8.33
CA SER A 342 -14.64 35.69 -9.69
C SER A 342 -15.49 35.12 -10.84
N GLY A 343 -16.38 35.97 -11.36
CA GLY A 343 -17.25 35.74 -12.51
C GLY A 343 -16.61 36.00 -13.88
N ARG A 344 -15.29 35.77 -14.07
CA ARG A 344 -14.64 35.97 -15.39
C ARG A 344 -13.67 34.87 -15.86
N ASN A 345 -13.33 33.86 -15.05
CA ASN A 345 -12.32 32.83 -15.39
C ASN A 345 -12.90 31.49 -15.89
N TYR A 346 -14.19 31.41 -16.24
CA TYR A 346 -14.77 30.11 -16.66
C TYR A 346 -14.17 29.56 -17.97
N LEU A 347 -13.69 30.43 -18.86
CA LEU A 347 -13.13 30.04 -20.16
C LEU A 347 -11.70 29.46 -20.05
N THR A 348 -10.92 29.84 -19.03
CA THR A 348 -9.56 29.29 -18.84
C THR A 348 -9.60 27.82 -18.40
N ASN A 349 -10.66 27.38 -17.71
CA ASN A 349 -10.85 25.97 -17.31
C ASN A 349 -10.99 25.01 -18.50
N PHE A 350 -11.39 25.47 -19.69
CA PHE A 350 -11.53 24.64 -20.90
C PHE A 350 -10.23 24.49 -21.70
N LYS A 351 -9.16 25.19 -21.32
CA LYS A 351 -7.85 24.98 -21.92
C LYS A 351 -7.34 23.59 -21.56
N VAL A 352 -6.92 22.80 -22.56
CA VAL A 352 -6.25 21.53 -22.32
C VAL A 352 -4.79 21.81 -22.00
N GLU A 353 -4.38 21.44 -20.79
CA GLU A 353 -3.02 21.63 -20.30
C GLU A 353 -2.03 20.79 -21.11
N HIS A 354 -0.80 21.30 -21.27
CA HIS A 354 0.21 20.67 -22.14
C HIS A 354 0.51 19.22 -21.75
N TYR A 355 0.50 18.91 -20.45
CA TYR A 355 0.85 17.58 -19.94
C TYR A 355 -0.08 16.45 -20.41
N TRP A 356 -1.33 16.76 -20.81
CA TRP A 356 -2.28 15.76 -21.33
C TRP A 356 -1.84 15.15 -22.65
N ASN A 357 -1.13 15.93 -23.47
CA ASN A 357 -0.73 15.57 -24.83
C ASN A 357 0.80 15.44 -24.96
N GLN A 358 1.56 15.86 -23.95
CA GLN A 358 3.03 15.94 -24.00
C GLN A 358 3.67 14.62 -24.44
N MET A 359 3.28 13.48 -23.87
CA MET A 359 3.87 12.19 -24.23
C MET A 359 3.61 11.82 -25.70
N LEU A 360 2.43 12.16 -26.24
CA LEU A 360 2.10 11.93 -27.65
C LEU A 360 2.91 12.84 -28.57
N CYS A 361 3.17 14.08 -28.16
CA CYS A 361 4.05 15.01 -28.85
C CYS A 361 5.50 14.50 -28.86
N GLU A 362 6.02 14.04 -27.72
CA GLU A 362 7.36 13.45 -27.61
C GLU A 362 7.50 12.20 -28.50
N TRP A 363 6.51 11.30 -28.48
CA TRP A 363 6.50 10.12 -29.35
C TRP A 363 6.49 10.47 -30.83
N LYS A 364 5.88 11.59 -31.21
CA LYS A 364 5.88 12.10 -32.58
C LYS A 364 7.27 12.55 -33.02
N GLU A 365 8.03 13.15 -32.10
CA GLU A 365 9.39 13.66 -32.35
C GLU A 365 10.47 12.55 -32.34
N ILE A 366 10.28 11.46 -31.58
CA ILE A 366 11.25 10.36 -31.51
C ILE A 366 11.46 9.72 -32.90
N GLN A 367 12.70 9.72 -33.39
CA GLN A 367 13.10 8.98 -34.58
C GLN A 367 13.36 7.52 -34.21
N ILE A 368 12.53 6.59 -34.74
CA ILE A 368 12.76 5.15 -34.55
C ILE A 368 13.87 4.71 -35.51
N PRO A 369 14.98 4.13 -35.02
CA PRO A 369 16.01 3.55 -35.87
C PRO A 369 15.47 2.24 -36.48
N PHE A 370 14.86 2.33 -37.66
CA PHE A 370 14.43 1.14 -38.40
C PHE A 370 15.61 0.50 -39.16
N LEU A 371 15.76 -0.82 -39.05
CA LEU A 371 16.73 -1.65 -39.81
C LEU A 371 16.35 -1.84 -41.30
N SER A 372 15.27 -1.22 -41.79
CA SER A 372 14.82 -1.38 -43.18
C SER A 372 15.76 -0.67 -44.18
N SER A 373 16.26 -1.43 -45.16
CA SER A 373 17.15 -0.97 -46.24
C SER A 373 16.48 0.00 -47.25
N ARG A 374 15.15 0.08 -47.34
CA ARG A 374 14.46 0.86 -48.40
C ARG A 374 13.93 2.23 -47.94
N ARG A 375 14.53 3.30 -48.48
CA ARG A 375 14.16 4.73 -48.27
C ARG A 375 12.66 5.02 -48.41
N ARG A 376 11.97 4.41 -49.39
CA ARG A 376 10.54 4.64 -49.68
C ARG A 376 9.61 4.08 -48.59
N SER A 377 9.94 2.93 -48.01
CA SER A 377 9.19 2.31 -46.92
C SER A 377 9.29 3.11 -45.62
N ARG A 378 10.51 3.60 -45.31
CA ARG A 378 10.77 4.44 -44.14
C ARG A 378 9.97 5.75 -44.18
N THR A 379 9.90 6.41 -45.34
CA THR A 379 9.08 7.63 -45.51
C THR A 379 7.59 7.37 -45.29
N LEU A 380 7.05 6.25 -45.78
CA LEU A 380 5.64 5.90 -45.59
C LEU A 380 5.32 5.60 -44.12
N VAL A 381 6.17 4.84 -43.44
CA VAL A 381 6.02 4.53 -42.00
C VAL A 381 6.07 5.81 -41.16
N HIS A 382 6.99 6.73 -41.43
CA HIS A 382 7.04 8.01 -40.72
C HIS A 382 5.80 8.87 -40.98
N LYS A 383 5.28 8.91 -42.22
CA LYS A 383 4.04 9.61 -42.54
C LYS A 383 2.83 9.00 -41.82
N LEU A 384 2.71 7.68 -41.81
CA LEU A 384 1.65 6.95 -41.12
C LEU A 384 1.73 7.17 -39.60
N LYS A 385 2.93 7.06 -39.02
CA LYS A 385 3.18 7.36 -37.59
C LYS A 385 2.74 8.78 -37.24
N SER A 386 3.13 9.76 -38.03
CA SER A 386 2.78 11.17 -37.79
C SER A 386 1.27 11.39 -37.88
N LEU A 387 0.60 10.78 -38.87
CA LEU A 387 -0.85 10.85 -39.03
C LEU A 387 -1.58 10.21 -37.84
N LEU A 388 -1.19 9.01 -37.44
CA LEU A 388 -1.76 8.31 -36.28
C LEU A 388 -1.59 9.11 -34.98
N LEU A 389 -0.39 9.66 -34.73
CA LEU A 389 -0.14 10.46 -33.53
C LEU A 389 -0.89 11.78 -33.54
N ASN A 390 -1.06 12.44 -34.70
CA ASN A 390 -1.90 13.63 -34.81
C ASN A 390 -3.37 13.33 -34.47
N LEU A 391 -3.89 12.19 -34.95
CA LEU A 391 -5.23 11.73 -34.60
C LEU A 391 -5.34 11.43 -33.10
N CYS A 392 -4.33 10.78 -32.51
CA CYS A 392 -4.29 10.50 -31.07
C CYS A 392 -4.26 11.79 -30.23
N ILE A 393 -3.48 12.81 -30.63
CA ILE A 393 -3.43 14.11 -29.95
C ILE A 393 -4.80 14.81 -30.02
N GLY A 394 -5.42 14.81 -31.19
CA GLY A 394 -6.77 15.35 -31.36
C GLY A 394 -7.79 14.62 -30.49
N PHE A 395 -7.76 13.29 -30.51
CA PHE A 395 -8.66 12.44 -29.70
C PHE A 395 -8.46 12.65 -28.20
N GLN A 396 -7.21 12.65 -27.73
CA GLN A 396 -6.87 12.90 -26.32
C GLN A 396 -7.40 14.27 -25.87
N THR A 397 -7.24 15.30 -26.70
CA THR A 397 -7.76 16.65 -26.44
C THR A 397 -9.29 16.63 -26.32
N ILE A 398 -9.99 15.94 -27.22
CA ILE A 398 -11.46 15.82 -27.20
C ILE A 398 -11.93 15.08 -25.94
N VAL A 399 -11.28 13.98 -25.56
CA VAL A 399 -11.63 13.20 -24.36
C VAL A 399 -11.47 14.04 -23.10
N VAL A 400 -10.35 14.73 -22.93
CA VAL A 400 -10.10 15.59 -21.76
C VAL A 400 -11.11 16.73 -21.70
N LEU A 401 -11.38 17.39 -22.84
CA LEU A 401 -12.36 18.47 -22.92
C LEU A 401 -13.77 17.98 -22.56
N SER A 402 -14.17 16.81 -23.08
CA SER A 402 -15.46 16.19 -22.77
C SER A 402 -15.58 15.87 -21.28
N CYS A 403 -14.54 15.32 -20.66
CA CYS A 403 -14.52 15.06 -19.21
C CYS A 403 -14.61 16.35 -18.38
N LYS A 404 -13.94 17.44 -18.82
CA LYS A 404 -14.05 18.77 -18.19
C LYS A 404 -15.47 19.34 -18.28
N ILE A 405 -16.16 19.14 -19.41
CA ILE A 405 -17.57 19.54 -19.59
C ILE A 405 -18.47 18.72 -18.65
N ILE A 406 -18.29 17.40 -18.59
CA ILE A 406 -19.06 16.49 -17.72
C ILE A 406 -18.98 16.93 -16.25
N ARG A 407 -17.82 17.41 -15.80
CA ARG A 407 -17.63 17.95 -14.44
C ARG A 407 -18.56 19.12 -14.09
N LEU A 408 -18.99 19.90 -15.09
CA LEU A 408 -19.86 21.05 -14.89
C LEU A 408 -21.35 20.69 -14.85
N ILE A 409 -21.74 19.50 -15.31
CA ILE A 409 -23.15 19.09 -15.39
C ILE A 409 -23.82 19.10 -14.01
N PRO A 410 -23.25 18.48 -12.94
CA PRO A 410 -23.89 18.50 -11.63
C PRO A 410 -23.91 19.89 -10.98
N LEU A 411 -22.94 20.75 -11.32
CA LEU A 411 -22.94 22.15 -10.89
C LEU A 411 -24.09 22.92 -11.55
N SER A 412 -24.30 22.71 -12.86
CA SER A 412 -25.42 23.30 -13.61
C SER A 412 -26.77 22.80 -13.06
N LEU A 413 -26.90 21.49 -12.81
CA LEU A 413 -28.09 20.90 -12.20
C LEU A 413 -28.34 21.41 -10.78
N PHE A 414 -27.30 21.62 -9.97
CA PHE A 414 -27.42 22.20 -8.64
C PHE A 414 -27.85 23.67 -8.69
N ILE A 415 -27.24 24.49 -9.56
CA ILE A 415 -27.65 25.89 -9.77
C ILE A 415 -29.09 25.94 -10.26
N PHE A 416 -29.46 25.08 -11.22
CA PHE A 416 -30.82 24.98 -11.73
C PHE A 416 -31.80 24.54 -10.64
N ALA A 417 -31.46 23.55 -9.82
CA ALA A 417 -32.28 23.12 -8.68
C ALA A 417 -32.40 24.23 -7.61
N VAL A 418 -31.33 24.97 -7.31
CA VAL A 418 -31.38 26.13 -6.40
C VAL A 418 -32.20 27.26 -7.02
N TYR A 419 -32.10 27.50 -8.33
CA TYR A 419 -32.87 28.51 -9.04
C TYR A 419 -34.37 28.14 -9.14
N CYS A 420 -34.69 26.86 -9.38
CA CYS A 420 -36.05 26.32 -9.34
C CYS A 420 -36.63 26.29 -7.93
N THR A 421 -35.82 25.99 -6.90
CA THR A 421 -36.23 26.07 -5.49
C THR A 421 -36.23 27.50 -4.95
N SER A 422 -35.65 28.48 -5.66
CA SER A 422 -35.80 29.91 -5.36
C SER A 422 -37.24 30.40 -5.55
N CYS A 423 -38.09 29.63 -6.25
CA CYS A 423 -39.55 29.83 -6.27
C CYS A 423 -40.22 29.43 -4.94
N LEU A 424 -39.53 28.73 -4.03
CA LEU A 424 -40.00 28.37 -2.68
C LEU A 424 -39.14 29.09 -1.63
N LYS A 425 -39.56 30.32 -1.28
CA LYS A 425 -38.86 31.22 -0.34
C LYS A 425 -38.54 30.62 1.04
N SER A 426 -39.19 29.53 1.50
CA SER A 426 -39.06 29.05 2.89
C SER A 426 -37.84 28.17 3.19
N LEU A 427 -37.19 27.57 2.19
CA LEU A 427 -36.00 26.71 2.41
C LEU A 427 -34.68 27.52 2.53
N LYS A 428 -34.73 28.82 2.22
CA LYS A 428 -33.56 29.72 2.21
C LYS A 428 -33.06 30.03 3.63
N GLU A 429 -33.93 30.00 4.63
CA GLU A 429 -33.57 30.29 6.03
C GLU A 429 -32.96 29.09 6.77
N MET A 430 -33.26 27.85 6.35
CA MET A 430 -32.73 26.64 7.01
C MET A 430 -31.33 26.24 6.51
N LEU A 431 -30.94 26.63 5.28
CA LEU A 431 -29.67 26.23 4.67
C LEU A 431 -28.54 27.26 4.83
N TYR A 432 -28.85 28.54 5.08
CA TYR A 432 -27.83 29.61 5.21
C TYR A 432 -27.30 29.80 6.64
N THR A 433 -27.85 29.10 7.64
CA THR A 433 -27.39 29.15 9.03
C THR A 433 -26.50 27.95 9.36
N SER A 434 -25.32 27.87 8.74
CA SER A 434 -24.26 26.98 9.20
C SER A 434 -22.89 27.65 9.12
N SER A 435 -22.49 28.19 10.27
CA SER A 435 -21.13 28.44 10.74
C SER A 435 -20.24 29.37 9.92
N ILE A 436 -20.44 30.68 10.09
CA ILE A 436 -19.32 31.61 10.14
C ILE A 436 -18.74 31.51 11.55
N ALA A 437 -17.78 30.60 11.74
CA ALA A 437 -16.98 30.54 12.95
C ALA A 437 -15.58 31.08 12.64
N SER A 438 -15.26 32.21 13.26
CA SER A 438 -13.95 32.84 13.26
C SER A 438 -12.90 31.94 13.94
N LYS A 439 -11.68 31.88 13.38
CA LYS A 439 -10.37 31.99 14.09
C LYS A 439 -9.16 31.40 13.31
N SER A 440 -8.03 32.05 13.63
CA SER A 440 -6.60 31.83 13.31
C SER A 440 -6.19 32.02 11.85
N HIS A 441 -5.81 33.25 11.48
CA HIS A 441 -5.33 33.63 10.15
C HIS A 441 -3.82 33.34 9.95
N ASP A 442 -2.99 33.39 10.99
CA ASP A 442 -1.52 33.32 10.79
C ASP A 442 -0.98 31.94 10.36
N THR A 443 -1.44 30.82 10.93
CA THR A 443 -0.86 29.49 10.60
C THR A 443 -1.39 28.88 9.30
N LYS A 444 -2.45 29.45 8.72
CA LYS A 444 -3.17 28.86 7.56
C LYS A 444 -2.70 29.38 6.21
N GLU A 445 -2.16 30.60 6.18
CA GLU A 445 -1.60 31.19 4.97
C GLU A 445 -0.27 30.51 4.60
N ASP A 446 0.56 30.15 5.59
CA ASP A 446 1.83 29.44 5.39
C ASP A 446 1.67 28.06 4.73
N LEU A 447 0.66 27.28 5.12
CA LEU A 447 0.46 25.92 4.58
C LEU A 447 -0.01 25.90 3.13
N GLN A 448 -0.63 26.97 2.63
CA GLN A 448 -1.08 27.05 1.23
C GLN A 448 0.10 27.11 0.27
N MET A 449 1.22 27.72 0.67
CA MET A 449 2.45 27.79 -0.12
C MET A 449 3.07 26.42 -0.37
N TYR A 450 2.80 25.44 0.51
CA TYR A 450 3.32 24.07 0.40
C TYR A 450 2.39 23.11 -0.36
N VAL A 451 1.27 23.60 -0.89
CA VAL A 451 0.33 22.79 -1.68
C VAL A 451 0.81 22.72 -3.13
N LEU A 452 1.16 21.53 -3.60
CA LEU A 452 1.54 21.30 -5.00
C LEU A 452 0.29 21.13 -5.86
N GLN A 453 -0.07 22.19 -6.59
CA GLN A 453 -1.13 22.16 -7.61
C GLN A 453 -0.51 22.11 -9.01
N LEU A 454 -1.16 21.40 -9.92
CA LEU A 454 -0.78 21.38 -11.35
C LEU A 454 -1.17 22.68 -12.05
N GLU A 455 -2.35 23.20 -11.72
CA GLU A 455 -2.88 24.45 -12.23
C GLU A 455 -2.61 25.57 -11.21
N ASP A 456 -1.86 26.60 -11.60
CA ASP A 456 -1.41 27.66 -10.69
C ASP A 456 -2.58 28.52 -10.13
N GLU A 457 -3.79 28.39 -10.70
CA GLU A 457 -5.00 29.11 -10.26
C GLU A 457 -5.99 28.27 -9.41
N MET A 458 -5.84 26.94 -9.36
CA MET A 458 -6.87 26.05 -8.80
C MET A 458 -6.69 25.79 -7.30
N ARG A 459 -7.00 26.81 -6.47
CA ARG A 459 -6.86 26.71 -5.00
C ARG A 459 -7.56 25.47 -4.43
N LEU A 460 -6.77 24.59 -3.81
CA LEU A 460 -7.26 23.45 -3.03
C LEU A 460 -8.30 23.93 -2.00
N ALA A 461 -9.41 23.21 -1.92
CA ALA A 461 -10.45 23.50 -0.94
C ALA A 461 -9.85 23.55 0.47
N GLU A 462 -10.12 24.62 1.23
CA GLU A 462 -9.68 24.76 2.62
C GLU A 462 -10.09 23.53 3.46
N LYS A 463 -11.26 22.96 3.17
CA LYS A 463 -11.77 21.73 3.78
C LYS A 463 -10.87 20.51 3.51
N THR A 464 -10.32 20.38 2.31
CA THR A 464 -9.42 19.28 1.93
C THR A 464 -8.04 19.45 2.57
N LEU A 465 -7.48 20.66 2.53
CA LEU A 465 -6.21 20.97 3.21
C LEU A 465 -6.30 20.74 4.73
N LYS A 466 -7.39 21.20 5.35
CA LYS A 466 -7.68 20.93 6.77
C LYS A 466 -7.83 19.43 7.05
N GLY A 467 -8.39 18.68 6.09
CA GLY A 467 -8.47 17.23 6.16
C GLY A 467 -7.09 16.57 6.15
N ILE A 468 -6.21 16.98 5.24
CA ILE A 468 -4.83 16.50 5.14
C ILE A 468 -4.06 16.80 6.43
N SER A 469 -4.12 18.03 6.94
CA SER A 469 -3.46 18.39 8.20
C SER A 469 -3.98 17.57 9.40
N LYS A 470 -5.30 17.41 9.53
CA LYS A 470 -5.90 16.57 10.57
C LYS A 470 -5.53 15.09 10.47
N SER A 471 -5.21 14.58 9.27
CA SER A 471 -4.78 13.19 9.09
C SER A 471 -3.41 12.94 9.72
N MET A 472 -2.48 13.88 9.61
CA MET A 472 -1.17 13.81 10.29
C MET A 472 -1.34 13.84 11.80
N ASP A 473 -2.15 14.77 12.33
CA ASP A 473 -2.36 14.87 13.79
C ASP A 473 -2.95 13.56 14.36
N HIS A 474 -3.85 12.91 13.61
CA HIS A 474 -4.37 11.60 13.98
C HIS A 474 -3.29 10.50 13.97
N LEU A 475 -2.40 10.48 12.97
CA LEU A 475 -1.28 9.54 12.93
C LEU A 475 -0.32 9.75 14.10
N ILE A 476 0.00 10.99 14.44
CA ILE A 476 0.80 11.33 15.63
C ILE A 476 0.10 10.85 16.90
N GLN A 477 -1.19 11.12 17.06
CA GLN A 477 -1.94 10.71 18.24
C GLN A 477 -2.00 9.18 18.37
N LYS A 478 -2.17 8.46 17.25
CA LYS A 478 -2.14 6.99 17.23
C LYS A 478 -0.74 6.48 17.62
N ALA A 479 0.30 7.05 17.04
CA ALA A 479 1.69 6.68 17.32
C ALA A 479 2.07 6.91 18.79
N LYS A 480 1.63 8.02 19.40
CA LYS A 480 1.80 8.29 20.84
C LYS A 480 1.13 7.24 21.73
N LYS A 481 -0.04 6.72 21.35
CA LYS A 481 -0.72 5.66 22.11
C LYS A 481 0.01 4.30 22.05
N GLU A 482 0.83 4.09 21.02
CA GLU A 482 1.65 2.90 20.87
C GLU A 482 2.99 3.02 21.63
N GLU A 483 3.32 4.20 22.16
CA GLU A 483 4.53 4.43 22.95
C GLU A 483 4.42 3.76 24.33
N ASN A 484 5.54 3.18 24.79
CA ASN A 484 5.61 2.49 26.06
C ASN A 484 6.37 3.37 27.06
N ASN A 485 5.69 3.82 28.12
CA ASN A 485 6.21 4.77 29.11
C ASN A 485 7.43 4.27 29.92
N ASN A 486 7.80 3.01 29.73
CA ASN A 486 8.85 2.31 30.45
C ASN A 486 10.26 2.81 30.05
N LEU A 487 10.54 2.93 28.74
CA LEU A 487 11.80 3.47 28.25
C LEU A 487 12.05 4.90 28.74
N LEU A 488 11.02 5.76 28.76
CA LEU A 488 11.15 7.15 29.20
C LEU A 488 11.67 7.28 30.64
N LYS A 489 11.16 6.46 31.56
CA LYS A 489 11.65 6.40 32.96
C LYS A 489 13.09 5.94 33.04
N PHE A 490 13.49 5.01 32.18
CA PHE A 490 14.88 4.53 32.12
C PHE A 490 15.84 5.64 31.68
N LEU A 491 15.47 6.44 30.67
CA LEU A 491 16.30 7.52 30.13
C LEU A 491 16.52 8.68 31.14
N GLU A 492 15.69 8.83 32.17
CA GLU A 492 15.89 9.80 33.27
C GLU A 492 17.15 9.50 34.10
N LYS A 493 17.66 8.27 34.06
CA LYS A 493 18.90 7.89 34.77
C LYS A 493 20.16 8.50 34.15
N SER A 494 20.09 8.95 32.89
CA SER A 494 21.18 9.67 32.26
C SER A 494 21.21 11.12 32.73
N ILE A 495 22.31 11.55 33.35
CA ILE A 495 22.48 12.92 33.89
C ILE A 495 23.48 13.74 33.07
N ALA A 496 24.62 13.16 32.68
CA ALA A 496 25.75 13.92 32.12
C ALA A 496 26.46 13.24 30.95
N PHE A 497 25.87 12.20 30.33
CA PHE A 497 26.47 11.43 29.22
C PHE A 497 27.84 10.80 29.52
N ASN A 498 28.29 10.78 30.79
CA ASN A 498 29.59 10.28 31.20
C ASN A 498 29.80 8.82 30.78
N GLY A 499 28.73 8.03 30.77
CA GLY A 499 28.75 6.65 30.30
C GLY A 499 29.24 6.47 28.86
N VAL A 500 29.04 7.47 27.99
CA VAL A 500 29.56 7.45 26.62
C VAL A 500 31.09 7.47 26.62
N ALA A 501 31.72 8.28 27.47
CA ALA A 501 33.17 8.34 27.59
C ALA A 501 33.75 7.09 28.29
N ASN A 502 33.02 6.57 29.28
CA ASN A 502 33.53 5.60 30.25
C ASN A 502 33.42 4.13 29.83
N PHE A 503 32.64 3.78 28.79
CA PHE A 503 32.49 2.37 28.41
C PHE A 503 33.74 1.75 27.78
N ASP A 504 34.62 2.57 27.18
CA ASP A 504 35.87 2.13 26.58
C ASP A 504 37.00 3.13 26.90
N MET A 505 38.20 2.64 27.16
CA MET A 505 39.40 3.45 27.44
C MET A 505 40.50 3.22 26.39
N ASP A 506 41.24 4.28 26.06
CA ASP A 506 42.38 4.16 25.11
C ASP A 506 43.57 3.43 25.73
N GLN A 507 43.60 3.30 27.06
CA GLN A 507 44.60 2.55 27.82
C GLN A 507 44.44 1.02 27.69
N VAL A 508 43.30 0.55 27.18
CA VAL A 508 43.09 -0.88 26.93
C VAL A 508 43.97 -1.31 25.77
N GLN A 509 44.82 -2.32 26.01
CA GLN A 509 45.69 -2.86 24.97
C GLN A 509 44.86 -3.45 23.81
N PRO A 510 45.04 -2.96 22.56
CA PRO A 510 44.31 -3.50 21.41
C PRO A 510 44.75 -4.93 21.11
N LEU A 511 43.79 -5.82 20.85
CA LEU A 511 44.05 -7.21 20.42
C LEU A 511 44.16 -7.34 18.90
N ILE A 512 43.65 -6.36 18.16
CA ILE A 512 43.59 -6.34 16.71
C ILE A 512 44.47 -5.18 16.22
N PHE A 513 45.19 -5.39 15.10
CA PHE A 513 46.14 -4.40 14.56
C PHE A 513 45.46 -3.10 14.10
N PHE A 514 44.21 -3.18 13.65
CA PHE A 514 43.38 -2.02 13.30
C PHE A 514 42.29 -1.79 14.36
N LYS A 515 41.92 -0.53 14.58
CA LYS A 515 40.85 -0.16 15.50
C LYS A 515 39.49 -0.34 14.81
N LEU A 516 38.72 -1.32 15.27
CA LEU A 516 37.34 -1.50 14.82
C LEU A 516 36.47 -0.32 15.30
N PRO A 517 35.67 0.33 14.44
CA PRO A 517 34.78 1.40 14.87
C PRO A 517 33.71 0.88 15.82
N ASN A 518 33.28 1.73 16.77
CA ASN A 518 32.14 1.39 17.63
C ASN A 518 30.82 1.79 16.95
N SER A 519 29.78 0.98 17.15
CA SER A 519 28.39 1.37 16.89
C SER A 519 27.71 1.79 18.20
N TRP A 520 26.53 2.41 18.15
CA TRP A 520 25.74 2.72 19.34
C TRP A 520 25.19 1.45 19.99
N SER A 521 24.68 0.53 19.17
CA SER A 521 23.98 -0.67 19.63
C SER A 521 24.92 -1.71 20.26
N LEU A 522 26.16 -1.84 19.76
CA LEU A 522 27.08 -2.88 20.21
C LEU A 522 27.49 -2.72 21.69
N PRO A 523 27.95 -1.54 22.17
CA PRO A 523 28.22 -1.32 23.59
C PRO A 523 26.99 -1.50 24.48
N ILE A 524 25.80 -1.09 24.01
CA ILE A 524 24.54 -1.30 24.75
C ILE A 524 24.31 -2.79 25.02
N VAL A 525 24.42 -3.63 23.99
CA VAL A 525 24.23 -5.08 24.12
C VAL A 525 25.32 -5.70 24.99
N THR A 526 26.58 -5.30 24.81
CA THR A 526 27.71 -5.81 25.59
C THR A 526 27.59 -5.48 27.08
N LEU A 527 27.31 -4.21 27.42
CA LEU A 527 27.08 -3.79 28.82
C LEU A 527 25.88 -4.51 29.44
N THR A 528 24.83 -4.75 28.64
CA THR A 528 23.66 -5.51 29.09
C THR A 528 24.03 -6.96 29.41
N CYS A 529 24.84 -7.63 28.58
CA CYS A 529 25.30 -9.00 28.84
C CYS A 529 26.06 -9.12 30.17
N ILE A 530 26.88 -8.11 30.52
CA ILE A 530 27.58 -8.06 31.80
C ILE A 530 26.60 -7.80 32.95
N ALA A 531 25.72 -6.81 32.81
CA ALA A 531 24.80 -6.40 33.87
C ALA A 531 23.83 -7.50 34.31
N ILE A 532 23.38 -8.36 33.38
CA ILE A 532 22.31 -9.33 33.65
C ILE A 532 22.80 -10.55 34.44
N VAL A 533 24.11 -10.85 34.34
CA VAL A 533 24.75 -11.98 35.02
C VAL A 533 25.30 -11.59 36.39
N LEU A 534 25.29 -10.31 36.76
CA LEU A 534 25.76 -9.86 38.07
C LEU A 534 24.97 -10.58 39.20
N PRO A 535 25.67 -11.07 40.24
CA PRO A 535 25.04 -11.77 41.35
C PRO A 535 24.28 -10.76 42.23
N ASN A 536 23.39 -11.28 43.07
CA ASN A 536 22.64 -10.50 44.07
C ASN A 536 21.72 -9.39 43.53
N ILE A 537 21.50 -9.30 42.20
CA ILE A 537 20.54 -8.36 41.61
C ILE A 537 19.14 -8.99 41.51
N PRO A 538 18.06 -8.34 41.99
CA PRO A 538 16.70 -8.83 41.83
C PRO A 538 16.33 -9.15 40.36
N LYS A 539 15.59 -10.25 40.16
CA LYS A 539 15.26 -10.76 38.82
C LYS A 539 14.32 -9.82 38.05
N ASP A 540 13.40 -9.17 38.76
CA ASP A 540 12.48 -8.16 38.24
C ASP A 540 13.21 -6.90 37.73
N ILE A 541 14.27 -6.46 38.42
CA ILE A 541 15.12 -5.35 37.96
C ILE A 541 15.83 -5.71 36.66
N VAL A 542 16.42 -6.91 36.58
CA VAL A 542 17.10 -7.37 35.35
C VAL A 542 16.12 -7.57 34.19
N ASN A 543 14.94 -8.13 34.45
CA ASN A 543 13.90 -8.24 33.42
C ASN A 543 13.44 -6.85 32.94
N SER A 544 13.40 -5.86 33.83
CA SER A 544 13.08 -4.47 33.45
C SER A 544 14.16 -3.88 32.56
N LEU A 545 15.45 -4.06 32.91
CA LEU A 545 16.58 -3.64 32.05
C LEU A 545 16.49 -4.27 30.66
N PHE A 546 16.17 -5.56 30.57
CA PHE A 546 15.95 -6.25 29.29
C PHE A 546 14.88 -5.57 28.44
N LYS A 547 13.75 -5.24 29.05
CA LYS A 547 12.64 -4.58 28.37
C LYS A 547 13.03 -3.19 27.88
N TYR A 548 13.70 -2.39 28.72
CA TYR A 548 14.17 -1.05 28.34
C TYR A 548 15.19 -1.12 27.20
N VAL A 549 16.14 -2.06 27.28
CA VAL A 549 17.17 -2.24 26.27
C VAL A 549 16.56 -2.68 24.93
N GLY A 550 15.66 -3.67 24.96
CA GLY A 550 14.94 -4.11 23.76
C GLY A 550 14.17 -2.98 23.08
N GLU A 551 13.42 -2.18 23.87
CA GLU A 551 12.70 -1.00 23.35
C GLU A 551 13.65 0.06 22.79
N GLY A 552 14.75 0.36 23.50
CA GLY A 552 15.71 1.37 23.07
C GLY A 552 16.49 0.98 21.82
N LEU A 553 16.85 -0.31 21.69
CA LEU A 553 17.57 -0.83 20.52
C LEU A 553 16.78 -0.68 19.22
N VAL A 554 15.45 -0.67 19.26
CA VAL A 554 14.61 -0.39 18.08
C VAL A 554 14.92 1.01 17.51
N TYR A 555 15.03 2.02 18.37
CA TYR A 555 15.37 3.38 17.96
C TYR A 555 16.85 3.54 17.63
N THR A 556 17.75 2.93 18.41
CA THR A 556 19.19 2.94 18.14
C THR A 556 19.50 2.37 16.77
N ARG A 557 18.91 1.22 16.44
CA ARG A 557 19.03 0.60 15.12
C ARG A 557 18.53 1.51 14.00
N LEU A 558 17.37 2.14 14.20
CA LEU A 558 16.82 3.07 13.21
C LEU A 558 17.77 4.23 12.93
N ILE A 559 18.45 4.74 13.95
CA ILE A 559 19.44 5.81 13.83
C ILE A 559 20.67 5.33 13.08
N GLU A 560 21.23 4.17 13.47
CA GLU A 560 22.39 3.56 12.84
C GLU A 560 22.16 3.26 11.35
N GLU A 561 21.02 2.67 10.99
CA GLU A 561 20.67 2.35 9.59
C GLU A 561 20.53 3.60 8.71
N ASN A 562 20.15 4.75 9.29
CA ASN A 562 19.94 6.00 8.52
C ASN A 562 21.19 6.89 8.50
N LEU A 563 22.02 6.91 9.55
CA LEU A 563 23.19 7.80 9.67
C LEU A 563 24.53 7.11 9.44
N ASN A 564 24.64 5.81 9.73
CA ASN A 564 25.89 5.04 9.69
C ASN A 564 25.80 3.96 8.60
N SER A 565 25.64 4.39 7.35
CA SER A 565 25.35 3.51 6.21
C SER A 565 26.58 2.93 5.50
N ALA A 566 27.81 3.28 5.94
CA ALA A 566 29.02 2.71 5.39
C ALA A 566 29.12 1.20 5.71
N SER A 567 29.71 0.43 4.79
CA SER A 567 29.76 -1.04 4.84
C SER A 567 30.33 -1.58 6.16
N GLU A 568 31.33 -0.91 6.73
CA GLU A 568 31.93 -1.26 8.02
C GLU A 568 30.92 -1.25 9.19
N TYR A 569 30.01 -0.27 9.22
CA TYR A 569 28.96 -0.19 10.25
C TYR A 569 27.83 -1.18 9.99
N VAL A 570 27.52 -1.47 8.72
CA VAL A 570 26.49 -2.46 8.36
C VAL A 570 26.85 -3.85 8.91
N ASN A 571 28.13 -4.24 8.83
CA ASN A 571 28.57 -5.52 9.38
C ASN A 571 28.44 -5.56 10.92
N ILE A 572 28.80 -4.46 11.59
CA ILE A 572 28.65 -4.33 13.05
C ILE A 572 27.17 -4.38 13.45
N GLN A 573 26.28 -3.67 12.74
CA GLN A 573 24.84 -3.65 12.99
C GLN A 573 24.23 -5.05 12.85
N ASN A 574 24.58 -5.78 11.79
CA ASN A 574 24.14 -7.17 11.58
C ASN A 574 24.62 -8.08 12.71
N THR A 575 25.89 -7.94 13.11
CA THR A 575 26.46 -8.66 14.25
C THR A 575 25.68 -8.38 15.53
N THR A 576 25.44 -7.11 15.85
CA THR A 576 24.72 -6.70 17.06
C THR A 576 23.29 -7.24 17.09
N MET A 577 22.59 -7.25 15.95
CA MET A 577 21.24 -7.82 15.88
C MET A 577 21.23 -9.33 16.12
N SER A 578 22.18 -10.05 15.53
CA SER A 578 22.33 -11.48 15.78
C SER A 578 22.67 -11.75 17.24
N LEU A 579 23.53 -10.92 17.83
CA LEU A 579 23.93 -11.02 19.23
C LEU A 579 22.75 -10.77 20.16
N TRP A 580 21.99 -9.69 19.94
CA TRP A 580 20.83 -9.35 20.77
C TRP A 580 19.76 -10.45 20.73
N ARG A 581 19.46 -11.04 19.57
CA ARG A 581 18.54 -12.21 19.50
C ARG A 581 19.04 -13.38 20.33
N GLY A 582 20.34 -13.70 20.25
CA GLY A 582 20.93 -14.75 21.08
C GLY A 582 20.77 -14.47 22.58
N VAL A 583 20.95 -13.21 22.98
CA VAL A 583 20.81 -12.75 24.36
C VAL A 583 19.35 -12.76 24.83
N GLU A 584 18.42 -12.33 23.99
CA GLU A 584 16.98 -12.23 24.28
C GLU A 584 16.30 -13.62 24.30
N ASP A 585 16.51 -14.42 23.25
CA ASP A 585 15.80 -15.70 23.05
C ASP A 585 16.43 -16.85 23.83
N SER A 586 17.76 -16.91 23.83
CA SER A 586 18.49 -18.08 24.34
C SER A 586 19.34 -17.80 25.58
N ARG A 587 19.35 -16.55 26.06
CA ARG A 587 20.22 -16.09 27.16
C ARG A 587 21.69 -16.45 26.91
N LYS A 588 22.18 -16.21 25.70
CA LYS A 588 23.57 -16.50 25.31
C LYS A 588 24.26 -15.30 24.71
N TRP A 589 25.53 -15.13 25.07
CA TRP A 589 26.46 -14.24 24.39
C TRP A 589 27.42 -15.12 23.57
N LEU A 590 27.27 -15.09 22.23
CA LEU A 590 27.90 -16.08 21.34
C LEU A 590 27.55 -17.52 21.77
N GLU A 591 28.55 -18.32 22.15
CA GLU A 591 28.37 -19.70 22.64
C GLU A 591 28.31 -19.77 24.18
N THR A 592 28.49 -18.64 24.87
CA THR A 592 28.51 -18.55 26.32
C THR A 592 27.10 -18.38 26.88
N THR A 593 26.74 -19.17 27.88
CA THR A 593 25.48 -18.99 28.63
C THR A 593 25.53 -17.77 29.55
N LEU A 594 24.45 -16.99 29.56
CA LEU A 594 24.21 -15.87 30.46
C LEU A 594 23.24 -16.27 31.60
N GLU A 595 23.05 -17.56 31.82
CA GLU A 595 22.28 -18.06 32.96
C GLU A 595 23.03 -17.79 34.27
N ARG A 596 22.38 -17.12 35.21
CA ARG A 596 22.96 -16.77 36.52
C ARG A 596 23.48 -17.97 37.31
N SER A 597 22.83 -19.13 37.17
CA SER A 597 23.26 -20.40 37.78
C SER A 597 24.73 -20.74 37.48
N THR A 598 25.21 -20.38 36.29
CA THR A 598 26.60 -20.62 35.83
C THR A 598 27.63 -19.77 36.59
N TYR A 599 27.19 -18.65 37.15
CA TYR A 599 28.04 -17.68 37.85
C TYR A 599 27.81 -17.68 39.37
N ASN A 600 27.04 -18.64 39.88
CA ASN A 600 26.81 -18.78 41.32
C ASN A 600 28.13 -18.91 42.08
N GLY A 601 28.28 -18.10 43.13
CA GLY A 601 29.48 -18.09 43.97
C GLY A 601 30.64 -17.26 43.43
N LYS A 602 30.55 -16.72 42.20
CA LYS A 602 31.53 -15.77 41.67
C LYS A 602 31.17 -14.34 42.09
N THR A 603 32.19 -13.55 42.40
CA THR A 603 32.08 -12.10 42.58
C THR A 603 31.89 -11.40 41.24
N SER A 604 31.30 -10.20 41.27
CA SER A 604 31.19 -9.35 40.08
C SER A 604 32.54 -9.12 39.37
N TRP A 605 33.63 -9.02 40.14
CA TRP A 605 34.98 -8.88 39.62
C TRP A 605 35.39 -10.09 38.78
N GLU A 606 35.25 -11.31 39.35
CA GLU A 606 35.60 -12.55 38.67
C GLU A 606 34.77 -12.78 37.40
N ILE A 607 33.53 -12.29 37.37
CA ILE A 607 32.67 -12.36 36.18
C ILE A 607 33.20 -11.45 35.06
N ILE A 608 33.57 -10.20 35.38
CA ILE A 608 34.10 -9.26 34.40
C ILE A 608 35.47 -9.75 33.88
N GLU A 609 36.33 -10.24 34.77
CA GLU A 609 37.61 -10.85 34.41
C GLU A 609 37.42 -12.06 33.50
N TRP A 610 36.45 -12.92 33.82
CA TRP A 610 36.09 -14.06 32.98
C TRP A 610 35.63 -13.64 31.58
N PHE A 611 34.77 -12.62 31.45
CA PHE A 611 34.36 -12.12 30.12
C PHE A 611 35.54 -11.52 29.35
N SER A 612 36.43 -10.80 30.03
CA SER A 612 37.64 -10.23 29.44
C SER A 612 38.54 -11.33 28.85
N ASP A 613 38.87 -12.35 29.65
CA ASP A 613 39.75 -13.44 29.25
C ASP A 613 39.11 -14.30 28.14
N ARG A 614 37.83 -14.67 28.31
CA ARG A 614 37.11 -15.46 27.31
C ARG A 614 37.01 -14.74 25.97
N SER A 615 36.77 -13.43 26.01
CA SER A 615 36.74 -12.61 24.79
C SER A 615 38.10 -12.53 24.11
N LYS A 616 39.18 -12.42 24.90
CA LYS A 616 40.55 -12.41 24.38
C LYS A 616 40.89 -13.73 23.69
N GLU A 617 40.52 -14.87 24.27
CA GLU A 617 40.67 -16.18 23.64
C GLU A 617 39.98 -16.25 22.27
N ILE A 618 38.70 -15.87 22.21
CA ILE A 618 37.90 -15.89 20.98
C ILE A 618 38.53 -15.00 19.90
N VAL A 619 39.01 -13.81 20.27
CA VAL A 619 39.69 -12.90 19.34
C VAL A 619 40.97 -13.54 18.80
N MET A 620 41.81 -14.13 19.66
CA MET A 620 43.06 -14.76 19.25
C MET A 620 42.85 -16.00 18.37
N GLU A 621 41.83 -16.82 18.67
CA GLU A 621 41.43 -17.98 17.86
C GLU A 621 40.93 -17.56 16.47
N ASN A 622 40.12 -16.51 16.39
CA ASN A 622 39.66 -15.98 15.10
C ASN A 622 40.83 -15.42 14.29
N ILE A 623 41.74 -14.65 14.90
CA ILE A 623 42.92 -14.11 14.21
C ILE A 623 43.83 -15.23 13.66
N SER A 624 44.09 -16.28 14.45
CA SER A 624 44.97 -17.39 14.03
C SER A 624 44.35 -18.24 12.91
N SER A 625 43.03 -18.42 12.94
CA SER A 625 42.28 -19.18 11.91
C SER A 625 42.14 -18.46 10.56
N THR A 626 42.37 -17.15 10.48
CA THR A 626 42.06 -16.35 9.27
C THR A 626 43.23 -16.23 8.25
N HIS A 627 44.42 -16.79 8.53
CA HIS A 627 45.54 -17.00 7.57
C HIS A 627 45.80 -15.88 6.53
N GLY A 628 45.71 -14.61 6.92
CA GLY A 628 46.16 -13.48 6.09
C GLY A 628 45.25 -13.06 4.93
N GLU A 629 44.08 -13.67 4.72
CA GLU A 629 43.06 -13.04 3.87
C GLU A 629 42.44 -11.87 4.64
N LEU A 630 42.72 -10.65 4.18
CA LEU A 630 42.04 -9.42 4.60
C LEU A 630 40.56 -9.55 4.21
N VAL A 631 39.78 -10.20 5.08
CA VAL A 631 38.35 -10.33 4.87
C VAL A 631 37.76 -8.93 5.04
N GLU A 632 37.31 -8.34 3.93
CA GLU A 632 36.53 -7.09 3.93
C GLU A 632 35.25 -7.18 4.81
N ASN A 633 34.94 -8.36 5.35
CA ASN A 633 33.96 -8.63 6.39
C ASN A 633 34.59 -9.34 7.61
N PHE A 634 34.83 -8.62 8.70
CA PHE A 634 35.17 -9.24 9.98
C PHE A 634 34.10 -10.25 10.41
N SER A 635 34.53 -11.41 10.92
CA SER A 635 33.62 -12.40 11.51
C SER A 635 32.79 -11.77 12.63
N ASN A 636 31.49 -12.06 12.67
CA ASN A 636 30.58 -11.59 13.72
C ASN A 636 31.10 -11.95 15.13
N LYS A 637 31.77 -13.10 15.26
CA LYS A 637 32.39 -13.52 16.53
C LYS A 637 33.51 -12.57 16.95
N LEU A 638 34.35 -12.15 15.99
CA LEU A 638 35.48 -11.24 16.24
C LEU A 638 34.99 -9.86 16.71
N ILE A 639 33.98 -9.30 16.04
CA ILE A 639 33.38 -7.99 16.39
C ILE A 639 32.81 -8.02 17.82
N ALA A 640 31.97 -9.01 18.12
CA ALA A 640 31.33 -9.15 19.43
C ALA A 640 32.35 -9.40 20.55
N ALA A 641 33.34 -10.27 20.32
CA ALA A 641 34.39 -10.57 21.28
C ALA A 641 35.31 -9.36 21.53
N ASN A 642 35.70 -8.63 20.48
CA ASN A 642 36.51 -7.43 20.66
C ASN A 642 35.79 -6.36 21.49
N SER A 643 34.49 -6.15 21.28
CA SER A 643 33.70 -5.21 22.10
C SER A 643 33.63 -5.65 23.56
N MET A 644 33.32 -6.94 23.82
CA MET A 644 33.27 -7.49 25.17
C MET A 644 34.61 -7.40 25.89
N TYR A 645 35.71 -7.73 25.22
CA TYR A 645 37.06 -7.58 25.76
C TYR A 645 37.35 -6.14 26.16
N ARG A 646 37.11 -5.18 25.25
CA ARG A 646 37.45 -3.77 25.51
C ARG A 646 36.63 -3.15 26.62
N ILE A 647 35.32 -3.44 26.66
CA ILE A 647 34.44 -2.97 27.73
C ILE A 647 34.82 -3.62 29.06
N SER A 648 35.04 -4.93 29.09
CA SER A 648 35.43 -5.64 30.32
C SER A 648 36.76 -5.14 30.86
N GLN A 649 37.79 -5.01 30.02
CA GLN A 649 39.08 -4.42 30.41
C GLN A 649 38.94 -2.97 30.89
N THR A 650 38.05 -2.19 30.27
CA THR A 650 37.78 -0.82 30.74
C THR A 650 37.19 -0.80 32.15
N LEU A 651 36.23 -1.69 32.43
CA LEU A 651 35.67 -1.86 33.78
C LEU A 651 36.75 -2.34 34.78
N LEU A 652 37.66 -3.22 34.36
CA LEU A 652 38.78 -3.68 35.19
C LEU A 652 39.86 -2.61 35.40
N LEU A 653 40.12 -1.72 34.43
CA LEU A 653 41.14 -0.68 34.57
C LEU A 653 40.64 0.53 35.36
N SER A 654 39.38 0.94 35.15
CA SER A 654 38.72 1.98 35.95
C SER A 654 38.60 1.59 37.43
N SER A 655 38.80 0.31 37.74
CA SER A 655 38.79 -0.25 39.09
C SER A 655 40.07 -0.05 39.90
N LYS A 656 41.23 0.23 39.29
CA LYS A 656 42.52 0.32 40.01
C LYS A 656 42.54 1.43 41.07
N SER A 657 41.50 2.26 41.15
CA SER A 657 41.28 3.25 42.21
C SER A 657 39.96 3.14 43.01
N SER A 658 38.93 2.33 42.65
CA SER A 658 37.63 2.34 43.41
C SER A 658 36.59 1.20 43.20
N ILE A 659 36.63 0.36 42.14
CA ILE A 659 35.52 -0.58 41.84
C ILE A 659 35.63 -1.93 42.57
N LYS A 660 36.83 -2.36 42.98
CA LYS A 660 37.03 -3.63 43.72
C LYS A 660 36.30 -3.65 45.08
N THR A 661 35.89 -2.48 45.56
CA THR A 661 35.13 -2.23 46.80
C THR A 661 33.65 -1.91 46.56
N LEU A 662 33.21 -1.78 45.30
CA LEU A 662 31.80 -1.49 45.01
C LEU A 662 30.92 -2.71 45.28
N ARG A 663 29.76 -2.48 45.87
CA ARG A 663 28.72 -3.50 46.01
C ARG A 663 28.15 -3.83 44.63
N GLU A 664 27.61 -5.04 44.49
CA GLU A 664 27.06 -5.50 43.21
C GLU A 664 25.94 -4.60 42.68
N GLU A 665 25.13 -4.04 43.59
CA GLU A 665 24.10 -3.05 43.27
C GLU A 665 24.67 -1.75 42.68
N GLU A 666 25.83 -1.31 43.15
CA GLU A 666 26.47 -0.08 42.70
C GLU A 666 27.10 -0.27 41.32
N LEU A 667 27.73 -1.43 41.07
CA LEU A 667 28.20 -1.80 39.74
C LEU A 667 27.03 -1.95 38.76
N PHE A 668 25.93 -2.59 39.17
CA PHE A 668 24.74 -2.68 38.34
C PHE A 668 24.19 -1.28 38.01
N SER A 669 24.12 -0.38 39.00
CA SER A 669 23.72 1.01 38.78
C SER A 669 24.66 1.76 37.83
N LEU A 670 25.97 1.50 37.89
CA LEU A 670 26.96 2.06 36.97
C LEU A 670 26.71 1.61 35.53
N LEU A 671 26.60 0.29 35.29
CA LEU A 671 26.33 -0.27 33.97
C LEU A 671 24.98 0.22 33.42
N HIS A 672 23.97 0.25 34.29
CA HIS A 672 22.63 0.76 33.97
C HIS A 672 22.69 2.25 33.57
N GLY A 673 23.48 3.06 34.27
CA GLY A 673 23.72 4.47 33.91
C GLY A 673 24.46 4.61 32.58
N MET A 674 25.48 3.78 32.33
CA MET A 674 26.22 3.78 31.06
C MET A 674 25.31 3.48 29.86
N ILE A 675 24.46 2.45 29.98
CA ILE A 675 23.50 2.09 28.93
C ILE A 675 22.54 3.26 28.67
N ALA A 676 22.01 3.87 29.72
CA ALA A 676 21.12 5.02 29.59
C ALA A 676 21.81 6.22 28.92
N ASP A 677 23.05 6.55 29.32
CA ASP A 677 23.84 7.63 28.73
C ASP A 677 24.09 7.42 27.23
N ILE A 678 24.47 6.19 26.83
CA ILE A 678 24.69 5.84 25.42
C ILE A 678 23.39 5.93 24.62
N MET A 679 22.27 5.45 25.16
CA MET A 679 20.96 5.55 24.51
C MET A 679 20.51 7.00 24.34
N VAL A 680 20.59 7.83 25.39
CA VAL A 680 20.19 9.23 25.34
C VAL A 680 21.07 9.99 24.34
N ALA A 681 22.39 9.77 24.34
CA ALA A 681 23.29 10.37 23.36
C ALA A 681 22.94 9.95 21.93
N CYS A 682 22.67 8.66 21.70
CA CYS A 682 22.19 8.17 20.41
C CYS A 682 20.91 8.89 19.97
N PHE A 683 19.91 9.00 20.86
CA PHE A 683 18.57 9.54 20.58
C PHE A 683 18.54 11.03 20.26
N THR A 684 19.61 11.77 20.56
CA THR A 684 19.79 13.16 20.07
C THR A 684 19.72 13.26 18.55
N ASN A 685 19.99 12.16 17.85
CA ASN A 685 19.94 12.08 16.40
C ASN A 685 18.54 11.79 15.81
N ILE A 686 17.52 11.50 16.64
CA ILE A 686 16.15 11.18 16.17
C ILE A 686 15.57 12.31 15.29
N PRO A 687 15.65 13.61 15.67
CA PRO A 687 15.18 14.71 14.81
C PRO A 687 15.80 14.69 13.42
N ARG A 688 17.11 14.41 13.31
CA ARG A 688 17.82 14.32 12.04
C ARG A 688 17.30 13.16 11.19
N VAL A 689 17.06 12.00 11.79
CA VAL A 689 16.46 10.84 11.09
C VAL A 689 15.05 11.17 10.60
N ILE A 690 14.23 11.87 11.39
CA ILE A 690 12.90 12.34 10.98
C ILE A 690 13.01 13.25 9.75
N ILE A 691 13.93 14.23 9.77
CA ILE A 691 14.18 15.14 8.64
C ILE A 691 14.65 14.36 7.41
N MET A 692 15.60 13.44 7.54
CA MET A 692 16.08 12.63 6.42
C MET A 692 14.96 11.85 5.74
N LYS A 693 14.04 11.27 6.52
CA LYS A 693 12.86 10.57 5.98
C LYS A 693 11.91 11.50 5.23
N CYS A 694 11.88 12.79 5.53
CA CYS A 694 11.12 13.79 4.76
C CYS A 694 11.69 14.06 3.37
N HIS A 695 12.97 13.75 3.14
CA HIS A 695 13.69 14.05 1.90
C HIS A 695 13.76 12.88 0.90
N GLU A 696 12.91 11.86 1.03
CA GLU A 696 12.85 10.77 0.07
C GLU A 696 12.64 11.30 -1.36
N SER A 697 13.57 10.92 -2.24
CA SER A 697 13.65 11.42 -3.62
C SER A 697 12.71 10.66 -4.54
N VAL A 698 12.43 9.38 -4.27
CA VAL A 698 11.59 8.54 -5.12
C VAL A 698 10.11 8.81 -4.84
N ILE A 699 9.40 9.36 -5.82
CA ILE A 699 7.99 9.76 -5.69
C ILE A 699 7.08 8.62 -5.19
N GLU A 700 7.31 7.38 -5.62
CA GLU A 700 6.54 6.21 -5.18
C GLU A 700 6.79 5.82 -3.71
N LYS A 701 7.97 6.13 -3.16
CA LYS A 701 8.35 5.79 -1.77
C LYS A 701 8.07 6.92 -0.79
N ARG A 702 7.91 8.13 -1.31
CA ARG A 702 7.89 9.37 -0.53
C ARG A 702 6.78 9.43 0.51
N GLU A 703 5.55 9.05 0.15
CA GLU A 703 4.42 9.01 1.09
C GLU A 703 4.70 8.07 2.26
N ALA A 704 5.21 6.86 1.97
CA ALA A 704 5.54 5.88 3.00
C ALA A 704 6.68 6.36 3.90
N SER A 705 7.70 7.01 3.33
CA SER A 705 8.83 7.57 4.08
C SER A 705 8.39 8.68 5.05
N ILE A 706 7.54 9.62 4.60
CA ILE A 706 7.02 10.67 5.48
C ILE A 706 6.03 10.10 6.49
N GLU A 707 5.19 9.13 6.12
CA GLU A 707 4.34 8.45 7.11
C GLU A 707 5.18 7.81 8.22
N ALA A 708 6.32 7.21 7.87
CA ALA A 708 7.28 6.69 8.86
C ALA A 708 7.88 7.81 9.70
N ALA A 709 8.22 8.96 9.12
CA ALA A 709 8.69 10.15 9.84
C ALA A 709 7.64 10.68 10.84
N VAL A 710 6.37 10.77 10.44
CA VAL A 710 5.24 11.19 11.29
C VAL A 710 5.03 10.23 12.45
N LYS A 711 5.10 8.90 12.20
CA LYS A 711 4.99 7.89 13.25
C LYS A 711 6.15 7.94 14.22
N LEU A 712 7.37 8.11 13.71
CA LEU A 712 8.57 8.26 14.53
C LEU A 712 8.45 9.50 15.42
N LEU A 713 8.14 10.66 14.83
CA LEU A 713 7.86 11.90 15.56
C LEU A 713 6.81 11.71 16.66
N GLY A 714 5.75 10.97 16.39
CA GLY A 714 4.72 10.66 17.38
C GLY A 714 5.25 9.80 18.53
N ARG A 715 5.96 8.71 18.24
CA ARG A 715 6.49 7.75 19.23
C ARG A 715 7.67 8.27 20.04
N THR A 716 8.33 9.33 19.59
CA THR A 716 9.53 9.88 20.24
C THR A 716 9.30 11.31 20.69
N ALA A 717 8.06 11.81 20.67
CA ALA A 717 7.75 13.20 21.00
C ALA A 717 8.21 13.54 22.41
N GLU A 718 7.93 12.68 23.39
CA GLU A 718 8.32 12.91 24.79
C GLU A 718 9.83 12.74 24.99
N ILE A 719 10.47 11.83 24.26
CA ILE A 719 11.93 11.69 24.26
C ILE A 719 12.58 12.99 23.75
N ILE A 720 12.13 13.52 22.62
CA ILE A 720 12.66 14.74 22.00
C ILE A 720 12.46 15.94 22.95
N ASP A 721 11.28 16.11 23.53
CA ASP A 721 10.96 17.20 24.46
C ASP A 721 11.91 17.20 25.67
N ARG A 722 12.18 16.03 26.25
CA ARG A 722 13.12 15.86 27.36
C ARG A 722 14.58 16.09 26.97
N LEU A 723 14.95 15.77 25.72
CA LEU A 723 16.30 16.00 25.20
C LEU A 723 16.55 17.49 24.93
N GLU A 724 15.53 18.25 24.53
CA GLU A 724 15.62 19.69 24.22
C GLU A 724 16.00 20.53 25.45
N VAL A 725 15.56 20.12 26.66
CA VAL A 725 15.91 20.79 27.93
C VAL A 725 17.35 20.49 28.37
N ARG A 726 18.00 19.46 27.81
CA ARG A 726 19.36 19.06 28.20
C ARG A 726 20.39 19.90 27.46
N LYS A 727 21.47 20.25 28.16
CA LYS A 727 22.63 20.90 27.54
C LYS A 727 23.39 19.86 26.70
N LEU A 728 23.20 19.92 25.38
CA LEU A 728 23.91 19.06 24.43
C LEU A 728 25.37 19.51 24.25
N PRO A 729 26.31 18.60 23.94
CA PRO A 729 27.67 18.96 23.58
C PRO A 729 27.68 19.84 22.33
N SER A 730 28.56 20.84 22.31
CA SER A 730 28.73 21.73 21.15
C SER A 730 29.56 21.02 20.08
N MET A 731 28.92 20.11 19.35
CA MET A 731 29.52 19.32 18.26
C MET A 731 28.79 19.58 16.95
N ASP A 732 29.51 19.35 15.84
CA ASP A 732 28.90 19.27 14.51
C ASP A 732 27.83 18.17 14.50
N PRO A 733 26.58 18.44 14.05
CA PRO A 733 25.53 17.42 13.91
C PRO A 733 25.95 16.18 13.11
N ASP A 734 26.88 16.32 12.16
CA ASP A 734 27.40 15.18 11.39
C ASP A 734 28.25 14.25 12.25
N LYS A 735 29.01 14.82 13.20
CA LYS A 735 29.81 14.07 14.18
C LYS A 735 28.96 13.44 15.28
N MET A 736 27.84 14.07 15.64
CA MET A 736 26.93 13.54 16.66
C MET A 736 26.34 12.16 16.31
N ALA A 737 26.41 11.74 15.04
CA ALA A 737 25.97 10.42 14.59
C ALA A 737 26.89 9.28 15.06
N PHE A 738 28.12 9.57 15.46
CA PHE A 738 29.14 8.56 15.76
C PHE A 738 29.51 8.57 17.24
N ILE A 739 29.37 7.42 17.90
CA ILE A 739 29.68 7.27 19.32
C ILE A 739 31.16 7.57 19.62
N ASP A 740 32.08 7.24 18.71
CA ASP A 740 33.50 7.52 18.89
C ASP A 740 33.81 9.04 18.85
N GLU A 741 33.08 9.83 18.07
CA GLU A 741 33.20 11.30 18.08
C GLU A 741 32.69 11.89 19.40
N TRP A 742 31.57 11.36 19.93
CA TRP A 742 31.09 11.74 21.26
C TRP A 742 32.13 11.46 22.33
N ARG A 743 32.77 10.28 22.28
CA ARG A 743 33.85 9.91 23.21
C ARG A 743 35.03 10.87 23.14
N LEU A 744 35.46 11.23 21.93
CA LEU A 744 36.56 12.16 21.73
C LEU A 744 36.22 13.55 22.31
N HIS A 745 35.01 14.05 22.06
CA HIS A 745 34.57 15.34 22.59
C HIS A 745 34.46 15.36 24.12
N MET A 746 33.89 14.30 24.71
CA MET A 746 33.75 14.20 26.17
C MET A 746 35.11 14.11 26.88
N LYS A 747 36.12 13.49 26.27
CA LYS A 747 37.49 13.47 26.82
C LYS A 747 38.17 14.84 26.78
N GLN A 748 37.91 15.65 25.76
CA GLN A 748 38.50 17.00 25.60
C GLN A 748 37.86 18.05 26.52
N SER A 749 36.64 17.78 27.01
CA SER A 749 35.88 18.70 27.87
C SER A 749 36.05 18.41 29.37
N ILE A 750 36.77 17.35 29.72
CA ILE A 750 37.23 17.08 31.09
C ILE A 750 38.58 17.79 31.26
N PRO A 751 38.68 18.84 32.11
CA PRO A 751 39.90 19.63 32.28
C PRO A 751 41.06 18.84 32.89
#